data_AF-A0A2Y9NUL8-F1
#
_entry.id   AF-A0A2Y9NUL8-F1
#
_cell.length_a   1.000
_cell.length_b   1.000
_cell.length_c   1.000
_cell.angle_alpha   90.00
_cell.angle_beta   90.00
_cell.angle_gamma   90.00
#
_symmetry.space_group_name_H-M   'P 1'
#
loop_
_entity.id
_entity.type
_entity.pdbx_description
1 polymer ?
#
loop_
_entity_poly.entity_id
_entity_poly.type
_entity_poly.pdbx_seq_one_letter_code
_entity_poly.pdbx_strand_id
1 'polypeptide(L)'
;MWLLYVLVPVLFYRVGGSVFTPRKLYGEVTSPLYPKPYPDNFETTTVITVPTGYRVKLVFRQFDLEPSEGCFYDYVKISADKKTLGRFCGQLGSPLGNPPGRKEFMSQGNKMLLTFHTDFSNEENGTIMFYKGFLAYYQAVDLDECASQLNLVEENPQPLCQHLCHNYVGGYFCSCRPGYELQKDRHSCQAECSSELFTEPSGYISSLEYPRPYPPDLRCNYSIRVERGLTLQLKFLEPFEIDDHEQVHCPYDQLQIYANKRNIGEFCGKQRPEPIDTSSNSVDLLFFTDESGDSQGWKLHYTSKIIKCPQPKTLDSFTIIQDLQPQYEFRDYFIATCKQGYQLMEGKQALLSFTAVCQDDGTWHRAMPRCKIRDCGQPRSLPNGAFNYTTTTGVNTYQARIQYYCHEPYYKMQTRDGRSQSERGRYICTAQGMWKNELAGEKMPRCLPVCGKPVNPVEQKQRIVGGQKAKLGNFPWQAFTNIHGRGGGALLGDRWILTAAHTLYPKEYEAQGNATVDVFLGHVSVEEITKLANHPVRRVSIHPDYRQEESHNFEGDIALLELENSVTLGPNLLPICLPDNETFYDQGLMGYVSGFGITEERLSHNLRFVRLPVAKREDCESWLRKKNRKDVFSENMFCSGDPTLKQDACQGDSGGVFAVRDEKNDRWVATGVISWGIGCSRGYGFYTKLLNYVDWIKKEMEEED
;
A
#
# COMPACT_ATOMS: atom_id res chain seq x y z
N MET A 1 -0.68 39.60 -49.68
CA MET A 1 -1.86 39.22 -50.48
C MET A 1 -3.01 40.10 -50.02
N TRP A 2 -3.51 40.97 -50.91
CA TRP A 2 -4.81 41.69 -50.87
C TRP A 2 -4.98 42.82 -49.82
N LEU A 3 -4.99 44.10 -50.25
CA LEU A 3 -6.10 44.93 -50.80
C LEU A 3 -7.18 45.28 -49.74
N LEU A 4 -7.28 46.54 -49.25
CA LEU A 4 -7.91 47.77 -49.82
C LEU A 4 -9.36 47.95 -49.34
N TYR A 5 -9.72 49.13 -48.80
CA TYR A 5 -11.00 49.88 -48.81
C TYR A 5 -10.93 50.96 -47.67
N VAL A 6 -10.70 52.26 -47.89
CA VAL A 6 -11.42 53.34 -48.61
C VAL A 6 -12.73 53.76 -47.93
N LEU A 7 -12.72 54.90 -47.21
CA LEU A 7 -13.56 56.09 -47.42
C LEU A 7 -13.55 57.03 -46.20
N VAL A 8 -13.40 58.35 -46.44
CA VAL A 8 -14.17 59.50 -45.87
C VAL A 8 -13.38 60.81 -46.19
N PRO A 9 -14.08 61.92 -46.52
CA PRO A 9 -13.71 62.82 -47.61
C PRO A 9 -12.86 64.04 -47.20
N VAL A 10 -12.18 64.58 -48.21
CA VAL A 10 -11.48 65.86 -48.22
C VAL A 10 -12.48 67.01 -48.35
N LEU A 11 -12.37 68.05 -47.52
CA LEU A 11 -12.71 69.43 -47.90
C LEU A 11 -11.93 70.44 -47.03
N PHE A 12 -10.88 70.97 -47.68
CA PHE A 12 -10.20 72.26 -47.52
C PHE A 12 -10.56 73.16 -46.33
N TYR A 13 -9.57 73.50 -45.50
CA TYR A 13 -9.31 74.90 -45.10
C TYR A 13 -7.83 75.08 -44.67
N ARG A 14 -7.16 76.00 -45.38
CA ARG A 14 -5.90 76.74 -45.11
C ARG A 14 -4.88 76.12 -44.14
N VAL A 15 -3.72 75.76 -44.72
CA VAL A 15 -2.44 75.59 -44.01
C VAL A 15 -2.03 76.91 -43.36
N GLY A 16 -2.40 77.09 -42.09
CA GLY A 16 -1.69 77.93 -41.14
C GLY A 16 -0.79 77.03 -40.30
N GLY A 17 0.37 76.65 -40.86
CA GLY A 17 1.37 75.88 -40.13
C GLY A 17 1.93 76.72 -38.98
N SER A 18 1.46 76.49 -37.75
CA SER A 18 2.16 76.94 -36.56
C SER A 18 3.38 76.04 -36.35
N VAL A 19 4.52 76.51 -36.85
CA VAL A 19 5.83 75.97 -36.48
C VAL A 19 5.95 76.06 -34.95
N PHE A 20 6.01 74.93 -34.27
CA PHE A 20 6.37 74.87 -32.85
C PHE A 20 7.81 75.40 -32.71
N THR A 21 7.95 76.66 -32.32
CA THR A 21 9.23 77.22 -31.91
C THR A 21 9.61 76.65 -30.54
N PRO A 22 10.84 76.17 -30.34
CA PRO A 22 11.28 75.71 -29.02
C PRO A 22 11.22 76.90 -28.04
N ARG A 23 10.40 76.78 -26.98
CA ARG A 23 10.39 77.73 -25.86
C ARG A 23 11.78 77.71 -25.23
N LYS A 24 12.59 78.73 -25.53
CA LYS A 24 13.99 78.77 -25.08
C LYS A 24 14.04 78.88 -23.55
N LEU A 25 14.87 78.04 -22.92
CA LEU A 25 15.12 78.07 -21.47
C LEU A 25 16.00 79.26 -21.06
N TYR A 26 16.63 79.93 -22.02
CA TYR A 26 17.37 81.16 -21.80
C TYR A 26 17.38 81.98 -23.08
N GLY A 27 17.61 83.28 -22.96
CA GLY A 27 17.75 84.14 -24.11
C GLY A 27 18.11 85.56 -23.74
N GLU A 28 18.35 86.35 -24.77
CA GLU A 28 18.59 87.78 -24.65
C GLU A 28 17.35 88.56 -25.13
N VAL A 29 17.15 89.73 -24.53
CA VAL A 29 16.14 90.72 -24.92
C VAL A 29 16.83 92.07 -24.96
N THR A 30 16.76 92.74 -26.10
CA THR A 30 17.39 94.04 -26.30
C THR A 30 16.36 95.08 -26.70
N SER A 31 16.71 96.35 -26.52
CA SER A 31 16.03 97.45 -27.23
C SER A 31 16.21 97.30 -28.75
N PRO A 32 15.33 97.91 -29.56
CA PRO A 32 15.51 97.96 -31.02
C PRO A 32 16.86 98.55 -31.38
N LEU A 33 17.50 97.99 -32.42
CA LEU A 33 18.78 98.44 -32.98
C LEU A 33 20.01 98.32 -32.06
N TYR A 34 19.87 97.84 -30.82
CA TYR A 34 20.98 97.65 -29.88
C TYR A 34 22.17 96.92 -30.55
N PRO A 35 23.42 97.40 -30.42
CA PRO A 35 23.90 98.48 -29.53
C PRO A 35 23.86 99.89 -30.13
N LYS A 36 23.21 100.09 -31.28
CA LYS A 36 22.99 101.43 -31.84
C LYS A 36 21.86 102.15 -31.08
N PRO A 37 21.78 103.49 -31.18
CA PRO A 37 20.72 104.25 -30.53
C PRO A 37 19.33 103.77 -30.94
N TYR A 38 18.41 103.71 -29.96
CA TYR A 38 17.03 103.28 -30.20
C TYR A 38 16.21 104.39 -30.89
N PRO A 39 15.16 104.04 -31.64
CA PRO A 39 14.28 105.02 -32.28
C PRO A 39 13.40 105.76 -31.25
N ASP A 40 13.03 106.98 -31.58
CA ASP A 40 11.96 107.72 -30.92
C ASP A 40 10.57 107.16 -31.29
N ASN A 41 9.57 107.54 -30.52
CA ASN A 41 8.15 107.24 -30.67
C ASN A 41 7.88 105.74 -30.90
N PHE A 42 8.51 104.90 -30.07
CA PHE A 42 8.50 103.46 -30.22
C PHE A 42 8.03 102.78 -28.93
N GLU A 43 7.05 101.88 -29.04
CA GLU A 43 6.62 101.05 -27.93
C GLU A 43 6.58 99.58 -28.34
N THR A 44 7.19 98.72 -27.53
CA THR A 44 7.15 97.27 -27.72
C THR A 44 7.04 96.55 -26.39
N THR A 45 6.27 95.47 -26.36
CA THR A 45 6.20 94.55 -25.22
C THR A 45 6.71 93.18 -25.64
N THR A 46 7.82 92.76 -25.03
CA THR A 46 8.34 91.40 -25.16
C THR A 46 7.73 90.51 -24.07
N VAL A 47 7.02 89.45 -24.48
CA VAL A 47 6.48 88.45 -23.55
C VAL A 47 7.47 87.29 -23.44
N ILE A 48 8.21 87.24 -22.35
CA ILE A 48 9.12 86.15 -22.03
C ILE A 48 8.30 85.01 -21.42
N THR A 49 8.20 83.89 -22.13
CA THR A 49 7.47 82.70 -21.67
C THR A 49 8.41 81.50 -21.63
N VAL A 50 8.57 80.91 -20.45
CA VAL A 50 9.28 79.64 -20.23
C VAL A 50 8.30 78.48 -20.13
N PRO A 51 8.73 77.21 -20.25
CA PRO A 51 7.87 76.05 -20.03
C PRO A 51 7.17 76.08 -18.66
N THR A 52 6.04 75.38 -18.53
CA THR A 52 5.41 75.12 -17.23
C THR A 52 6.38 74.34 -16.34
N GLY A 53 6.35 74.56 -15.01
CA GLY A 53 7.38 74.04 -14.09
C GLY A 53 8.62 74.93 -13.96
N TYR A 54 8.63 76.11 -14.61
CA TYR A 54 9.73 77.08 -14.50
C TYR A 54 9.23 78.49 -14.21
N ARG A 55 10.09 79.28 -13.57
CA ARG A 55 9.98 80.72 -13.35
C ARG A 55 10.95 81.47 -14.27
N VAL A 56 10.60 82.70 -14.63
CA VAL A 56 11.46 83.58 -15.43
C VAL A 56 12.35 84.40 -14.49
N LYS A 57 13.66 84.25 -14.63
CA LYS A 57 14.67 85.13 -14.04
C LYS A 57 15.17 86.09 -15.10
N LEU A 58 15.08 87.40 -14.89
CA LEU A 58 15.55 88.44 -15.81
C LEU A 58 16.61 89.33 -15.12
N VAL A 59 17.71 89.59 -15.83
CA VAL A 59 18.82 90.44 -15.36
C VAL A 59 19.29 91.36 -16.48
N PHE A 60 19.50 92.64 -16.19
CA PHE A 60 20.07 93.59 -17.15
C PHE A 60 21.60 93.56 -17.09
N ARG A 61 22.24 93.52 -18.26
CA ARG A 61 23.70 93.66 -18.39
C ARG A 61 24.11 95.05 -18.80
N GLN A 62 23.32 95.69 -19.66
CA GLN A 62 23.52 97.06 -20.12
C GLN A 62 22.18 97.78 -20.08
N PHE A 63 22.19 99.03 -19.63
CA PHE A 63 20.98 99.85 -19.50
C PHE A 63 21.34 101.34 -19.62
N ASP A 64 20.88 101.94 -20.70
CA ASP A 64 21.22 103.30 -21.11
C ASP A 64 20.02 103.91 -21.83
N LEU A 65 19.15 104.57 -21.06
CA LEU A 65 17.90 105.20 -21.51
C LEU A 65 17.89 106.68 -21.10
N GLU A 66 17.05 107.49 -21.73
CA GLU A 66 16.82 108.87 -21.30
C GLU A 66 16.35 108.92 -19.83
N PRO A 67 16.98 109.73 -18.97
CA PRO A 67 16.53 109.90 -17.59
C PRO A 67 15.42 110.94 -17.46
N SER A 68 14.34 110.58 -16.78
CA SER A 68 13.26 111.50 -16.43
C SER A 68 12.69 111.17 -15.05
N GLU A 69 12.15 112.18 -14.34
CA GLU A 69 11.52 111.97 -13.04
C GLU A 69 10.41 110.91 -13.16
N GLY A 70 10.42 109.87 -12.33
CA GLY A 70 9.44 108.76 -12.42
C GLY A 70 9.46 107.96 -13.73
N CYS A 71 10.47 108.19 -14.59
CA CYS A 71 10.61 107.61 -15.92
C CYS A 71 9.43 107.89 -16.85
N PHE A 72 8.91 109.12 -16.83
CA PHE A 72 7.76 109.52 -17.61
C PHE A 72 7.98 109.49 -19.12
N TYR A 73 9.17 109.87 -19.59
CA TYR A 73 9.55 109.86 -21.01
C TYR A 73 9.90 108.42 -21.43
N ASP A 74 11.18 108.09 -21.54
CA ASP A 74 11.61 106.75 -21.91
C ASP A 74 11.69 105.79 -20.73
N TYR A 75 11.23 104.55 -20.91
CA TYR A 75 11.30 103.56 -19.83
C TYR A 75 11.28 102.11 -20.30
N VAL A 76 11.79 101.25 -19.42
CA VAL A 76 11.52 99.81 -19.41
C VAL A 76 10.66 99.46 -18.20
N LYS A 77 9.47 98.92 -18.43
CA LYS A 77 8.55 98.42 -17.41
C LYS A 77 8.56 96.90 -17.40
N ILE A 78 8.81 96.32 -16.23
CA ILE A 78 8.78 94.88 -15.98
C ILE A 78 7.51 94.54 -15.22
N SER A 79 6.76 93.56 -15.72
CA SER A 79 5.57 93.03 -15.03
C SER A 79 5.52 91.50 -15.10
N ALA A 80 5.12 90.86 -14.01
CA ALA A 80 4.96 89.42 -13.90
C ALA A 80 3.81 89.11 -12.92
N ASP A 81 3.11 87.99 -13.10
CA ASP A 81 2.10 87.51 -12.16
C ASP A 81 1.01 88.53 -11.81
N LYS A 82 0.58 89.31 -12.83
CA LYS A 82 -0.38 90.42 -12.72
C LYS A 82 0.09 91.59 -11.83
N LYS A 83 1.38 91.62 -11.43
CA LYS A 83 2.01 92.70 -10.66
C LYS A 83 3.09 93.41 -11.49
N THR A 84 3.25 94.71 -11.29
CA THR A 84 4.36 95.46 -11.88
C THR A 84 5.58 95.34 -10.95
N LEU A 85 6.69 94.78 -11.45
CA LEU A 85 7.93 94.59 -10.69
C LEU A 85 8.78 95.87 -10.65
N GLY A 86 8.58 96.79 -11.60
CA GLY A 86 9.17 98.12 -11.61
C GLY A 86 9.14 98.80 -12.99
N ARG A 87 9.42 100.10 -13.01
CA ARG A 87 9.63 100.95 -14.21
C ARG A 87 10.98 101.64 -14.06
N PHE A 88 11.83 101.55 -15.08
CA PHE A 88 13.24 101.92 -15.01
C PHE A 88 13.67 102.78 -16.21
N CYS A 89 14.53 103.76 -15.98
CA CYS A 89 15.10 104.67 -16.99
C CYS A 89 16.46 105.24 -16.51
N GLY A 90 17.17 105.98 -17.37
CA GLY A 90 18.45 106.60 -17.06
C GLY A 90 19.66 105.66 -16.97
N GLN A 91 20.86 106.24 -16.95
CA GLN A 91 22.13 105.53 -16.75
C GLN A 91 22.51 105.41 -15.28
N LEU A 92 23.49 104.55 -14.98
CA LEU A 92 24.08 104.43 -13.64
C LEU A 92 24.70 105.78 -13.20
N GLY A 93 24.14 106.40 -12.17
CA GLY A 93 24.58 107.70 -11.65
C GLY A 93 23.82 108.92 -12.21
N SER A 94 22.80 108.71 -13.04
CA SER A 94 21.92 109.78 -13.50
C SER A 94 21.11 110.39 -12.33
N PRO A 95 20.98 111.73 -12.24
CA PRO A 95 20.29 112.39 -11.12
C PRO A 95 18.77 112.18 -11.12
N LEU A 96 18.17 111.91 -12.28
CA LEU A 96 16.71 111.79 -12.45
C LEU A 96 16.26 110.37 -12.86
N GLY A 97 17.19 109.46 -13.16
CA GLY A 97 16.89 108.07 -13.54
C GLY A 97 17.01 107.05 -12.41
N ASN A 98 16.41 105.88 -12.59
CA ASN A 98 16.48 104.73 -11.68
C ASN A 98 16.83 103.43 -12.45
N PRO A 99 18.07 103.24 -12.93
CA PRO A 99 18.43 102.04 -13.68
C PRO A 99 18.25 100.76 -12.82
N PRO A 100 17.90 99.60 -13.43
CA PRO A 100 17.64 98.35 -12.71
C PRO A 100 18.89 97.77 -12.02
N GLY A 101 20.09 98.20 -12.41
CA GLY A 101 21.36 97.75 -11.85
C GLY A 101 21.58 96.24 -12.03
N ARG A 102 22.16 95.59 -11.01
CA ARG A 102 22.36 94.12 -10.97
C ARG A 102 21.19 93.38 -10.31
N LYS A 103 20.03 94.04 -10.15
CA LYS A 103 18.86 93.42 -9.52
C LYS A 103 18.34 92.27 -10.38
N GLU A 104 18.04 91.15 -9.75
CA GLU A 104 17.40 90.01 -10.39
C GLU A 104 15.89 90.12 -10.24
N PHE A 105 15.17 90.00 -11.36
CA PHE A 105 13.72 89.98 -11.37
C PHE A 105 13.25 88.55 -11.56
N MET A 106 12.47 88.04 -10.61
CA MET A 106 11.92 86.68 -10.64
C MET A 106 10.40 86.74 -10.77
N SER A 107 9.82 85.99 -11.71
CA SER A 107 8.38 85.72 -11.72
C SER A 107 8.03 84.57 -10.78
N GLN A 108 6.79 84.50 -10.32
CA GLN A 108 6.19 83.38 -9.59
C GLN A 108 5.66 82.30 -10.54
N GLY A 109 5.11 82.70 -11.69
CA GLY A 109 4.67 81.84 -12.79
C GLY A 109 5.67 81.81 -13.96
N ASN A 110 5.26 81.25 -15.08
CA ASN A 110 6.13 80.98 -16.24
C ASN A 110 6.18 82.11 -17.28
N LYS A 111 5.71 83.31 -16.94
CA LYS A 111 5.61 84.46 -17.86
C LYS A 111 6.09 85.75 -17.21
N MET A 112 6.83 86.55 -17.97
CA MET A 112 7.25 87.91 -17.61
C MET A 112 7.12 88.82 -18.82
N LEU A 113 6.55 90.00 -18.64
CA LEU A 113 6.35 91.01 -19.68
C LEU A 113 7.34 92.16 -19.48
N LEU A 114 8.07 92.47 -20.53
CA LEU A 114 9.03 93.57 -20.60
C LEU A 114 8.54 94.59 -21.63
N THR A 115 8.07 95.75 -21.18
CA THR A 115 7.61 96.83 -22.06
C THR A 115 8.67 97.91 -22.16
N PHE A 116 9.12 98.22 -23.37
CA PHE A 116 10.02 99.31 -23.68
C PHE A 116 9.25 100.39 -24.43
N HIS A 117 9.30 101.61 -23.93
CA HIS A 117 8.57 102.77 -24.46
C HIS A 117 9.55 103.94 -24.60
N THR A 118 9.49 104.62 -25.73
CA THR A 118 10.24 105.85 -26.03
C THR A 118 9.30 106.95 -26.48
N ASP A 119 9.56 108.18 -26.03
CA ASP A 119 8.76 109.35 -26.38
C ASP A 119 9.16 109.96 -27.74
N PHE A 120 8.68 111.15 -28.08
CA PHE A 120 8.93 111.76 -29.39
C PHE A 120 10.33 112.39 -29.55
N SER A 121 11.17 112.48 -28.51
CA SER A 121 12.46 113.16 -28.58
C SER A 121 13.52 112.59 -27.63
N ASN A 122 14.66 112.17 -28.19
CA ASN A 122 15.86 111.87 -27.42
C ASN A 122 16.74 113.13 -27.24
N GLU A 123 16.18 114.22 -26.72
CA GLU A 123 16.87 115.51 -26.62
C GLU A 123 17.12 115.94 -25.17
N GLU A 124 18.38 116.21 -24.85
CA GLU A 124 18.76 116.80 -23.55
C GLU A 124 19.22 118.24 -23.78
N ASN A 125 18.49 119.21 -23.22
CA ASN A 125 18.77 120.65 -23.37
C ASN A 125 18.95 121.12 -24.83
N GLY A 126 18.15 120.58 -25.77
CA GLY A 126 18.17 120.95 -27.19
C GLY A 126 19.34 120.36 -28.00
N THR A 127 20.04 119.36 -27.44
CA THR A 127 21.06 118.56 -28.15
C THR A 127 20.56 117.13 -28.31
N ILE A 128 20.68 116.57 -29.52
CA ILE A 128 20.34 115.16 -29.79
C ILE A 128 21.29 114.26 -29.00
N MET A 129 20.72 113.46 -28.10
CA MET A 129 21.44 112.46 -27.30
C MET A 129 21.27 111.07 -27.90
N PHE A 130 22.33 110.26 -27.83
CA PHE A 130 22.38 108.93 -28.42
C PHE A 130 22.47 107.85 -27.34
N TYR A 131 21.33 107.49 -26.76
CA TYR A 131 21.24 106.43 -25.76
C TYR A 131 21.20 105.04 -26.42
N LYS A 132 22.03 104.11 -25.94
CA LYS A 132 22.19 102.77 -26.57
C LYS A 132 21.03 101.83 -26.30
N GLY A 133 20.19 102.11 -25.32
CA GLY A 133 19.08 101.27 -24.88
C GLY A 133 19.54 100.20 -23.89
N PHE A 134 19.01 98.97 -24.00
CA PHE A 134 19.29 97.92 -23.01
C PHE A 134 19.61 96.55 -23.64
N LEU A 135 20.36 95.75 -22.88
CA LEU A 135 20.58 94.33 -23.10
C LEU A 135 20.29 93.59 -21.80
N ALA A 136 19.26 92.74 -21.81
CA ALA A 136 18.86 91.89 -20.71
C ALA A 136 18.96 90.41 -21.09
N TYR A 137 19.23 89.57 -20.10
CA TYR A 137 19.25 88.11 -20.25
C TYR A 137 18.17 87.52 -19.35
N TYR A 138 17.39 86.61 -19.90
CA TYR A 138 16.47 85.79 -19.13
C TYR A 138 16.92 84.33 -19.09
N GLN A 139 16.60 83.65 -18.00
CA GLN A 139 16.74 82.21 -17.85
C GLN A 139 15.53 81.61 -17.13
N ALA A 140 15.18 80.39 -17.49
CA ALA A 140 14.21 79.55 -16.82
C ALA A 140 14.87 78.98 -15.56
N VAL A 141 14.22 79.17 -14.42
CA VAL A 141 14.62 78.60 -13.14
C VAL A 141 13.55 77.59 -12.73
N ASP A 142 13.97 76.38 -12.40
CA ASP A 142 13.07 75.31 -11.96
C ASP A 142 12.18 75.77 -10.78
N LEU A 143 10.89 75.43 -10.85
CA LEU A 143 9.94 75.67 -9.78
C LEU A 143 9.93 74.44 -8.87
N ASP A 144 10.45 74.55 -7.64
CA ASP A 144 10.29 73.49 -6.66
C ASP A 144 8.85 73.48 -6.11
N GLU A 145 8.00 72.65 -6.72
CA GLU A 145 6.60 72.52 -6.29
C GLU A 145 6.49 71.95 -4.87
N CYS A 146 7.43 71.11 -4.44
CA CYS A 146 7.44 70.51 -3.10
C CYS A 146 7.79 71.55 -2.01
N ALA A 147 8.77 72.43 -2.25
CA ALA A 147 9.13 73.50 -1.31
C ALA A 147 8.11 74.66 -1.27
N SER A 148 7.36 74.87 -2.37
CA SER A 148 6.33 75.91 -2.45
C SER A 148 5.16 75.68 -1.48
N GLN A 149 4.98 74.44 -1.00
CA GLN A 149 3.96 74.06 -0.01
C GLN A 149 4.17 74.68 1.37
N LEU A 150 5.40 75.08 1.72
CA LEU A 150 5.72 75.64 3.04
C LEU A 150 5.44 77.15 3.15
N ASN A 151 5.20 77.84 2.03
CA ASN A 151 5.13 79.31 1.97
C ASN A 151 3.75 79.88 1.62
N LEU A 152 2.70 79.05 1.51
CA LEU A 152 1.32 79.52 1.31
C LEU A 152 0.63 79.73 2.67
N VAL A 153 0.65 80.96 3.15
CA VAL A 153 -0.13 81.44 4.31
C VAL A 153 -1.52 81.91 3.84
N GLU A 154 -2.22 81.10 3.05
CA GLU A 154 -3.64 81.33 2.74
C GLU A 154 -4.47 80.11 3.15
N GLU A 155 -5.67 80.37 3.67
CA GLU A 155 -6.59 79.40 4.30
C GLU A 155 -6.78 78.14 3.44
N ASN A 156 -6.32 77.00 3.95
CA ASN A 156 -6.51 75.64 3.43
C ASN A 156 -6.02 75.35 2.00
N PRO A 157 -4.72 75.16 1.76
CA PRO A 157 -4.25 74.39 0.61
C PRO A 157 -4.20 72.91 1.01
N GLN A 158 -5.01 72.06 0.39
CA GLN A 158 -4.78 70.61 0.42
C GLN A 158 -3.36 70.32 -0.09
N PRO A 159 -2.59 69.44 0.58
CA PRO A 159 -1.22 69.14 0.17
C PRO A 159 -1.19 68.59 -1.26
N LEU A 160 -0.24 69.06 -2.05
CA LEU A 160 -0.09 68.69 -3.47
C LEU A 160 0.21 67.19 -3.64
N CYS A 161 0.79 66.52 -2.65
CA CYS A 161 0.95 65.06 -2.57
C CYS A 161 0.52 64.60 -1.18
N GLN A 162 -0.23 63.50 -1.07
CA GLN A 162 -0.70 63.02 0.24
C GLN A 162 0.45 62.50 1.12
N HIS A 163 1.44 61.80 0.55
CA HIS A 163 2.54 61.20 1.31
C HIS A 163 3.93 61.78 0.99
N LEU A 164 4.47 61.49 -0.19
CA LEU A 164 5.84 61.86 -0.56
C LEU A 164 5.82 62.65 -1.86
N CYS A 165 6.40 63.85 -1.86
CA CYS A 165 6.58 64.72 -3.03
C CYS A 165 8.01 64.64 -3.54
N HIS A 166 8.18 64.43 -4.84
CA HIS A 166 9.49 64.36 -5.50
C HIS A 166 9.57 65.42 -6.60
N ASN A 167 10.41 66.44 -6.39
CA ASN A 167 10.68 67.49 -7.38
C ASN A 167 11.71 67.02 -8.42
N TYR A 168 11.52 67.40 -9.68
CA TYR A 168 12.50 67.22 -10.75
C TYR A 168 12.49 68.44 -11.67
N VAL A 169 13.50 68.56 -12.53
CA VAL A 169 13.64 69.71 -13.43
C VAL A 169 12.45 69.80 -14.41
N GLY A 170 11.56 70.76 -14.18
CA GLY A 170 10.34 71.01 -14.97
C GLY A 170 9.05 70.40 -14.41
N GLY A 171 9.04 69.84 -13.20
CA GLY A 171 7.81 69.42 -12.51
C GLY A 171 8.03 68.50 -11.32
N TYR A 172 6.97 67.85 -10.85
CA TYR A 172 7.00 66.95 -9.68
C TYR A 172 6.18 65.68 -9.89
N PHE A 173 6.35 64.70 -9.02
CA PHE A 173 5.44 63.55 -8.91
C PHE A 173 5.29 63.11 -7.45
N CYS A 174 4.19 62.42 -7.16
CA CYS A 174 3.92 61.88 -5.83
C CYS A 174 4.19 60.38 -5.76
N SER A 175 4.50 59.88 -4.57
CA SER A 175 4.58 58.45 -4.27
C SER A 175 4.06 58.15 -2.87
N CYS A 176 3.75 56.89 -2.60
CA CYS A 176 3.16 56.44 -1.35
C CYS A 176 4.15 55.65 -0.50
N ARG A 177 3.92 55.62 0.82
CA ARG A 177 4.65 54.77 1.76
C ARG A 177 4.31 53.28 1.53
N PRO A 178 5.14 52.33 2.00
CA PRO A 178 4.83 50.91 1.91
C PRO A 178 3.44 50.58 2.50
N GLY A 179 2.67 49.73 1.82
CA GLY A 179 1.29 49.39 2.20
C GLY A 179 0.22 50.33 1.62
N TYR A 180 0.61 51.25 0.74
CA TYR A 180 -0.31 52.16 0.05
C TYR A 180 -0.07 52.20 -1.46
N GLU A 181 -1.15 52.39 -2.20
CA GLU A 181 -1.13 52.56 -3.65
C GLU A 181 -1.49 53.98 -4.07
N LEU A 182 -0.70 54.50 -5.03
CA LEU A 182 -0.92 55.81 -5.62
C LEU A 182 -2.16 55.77 -6.51
N GLN A 183 -3.11 56.65 -6.22
CA GLN A 183 -4.40 56.70 -6.88
C GLN A 183 -4.30 57.29 -8.29
N LYS A 184 -5.40 57.16 -9.06
CA LYS A 184 -5.47 57.64 -10.45
C LYS A 184 -5.24 59.14 -10.61
N ASP A 185 -5.52 59.91 -9.56
CA ASP A 185 -5.22 61.34 -9.51
C ASP A 185 -3.71 61.64 -9.45
N ARG A 186 -2.87 60.64 -9.20
CA ARG A 186 -1.42 60.72 -9.00
C ARG A 186 -0.98 61.57 -7.80
N HIS A 187 -1.89 61.82 -6.86
CA HIS A 187 -1.66 62.64 -5.68
C HIS A 187 -2.05 61.94 -4.38
N SER A 188 -3.16 61.19 -4.40
CA SER A 188 -3.70 60.50 -3.24
C SER A 188 -3.10 59.09 -3.07
N CYS A 189 -3.04 58.62 -1.85
CA CYS A 189 -2.54 57.32 -1.44
C CYS A 189 -3.64 56.58 -0.67
N GLN A 190 -4.06 55.43 -1.18
CA GLN A 190 -5.04 54.58 -0.51
C GLN A 190 -4.32 53.38 0.10
N ALA A 191 -4.68 53.05 1.35
CA ALA A 191 -4.13 51.88 2.02
C ALA A 191 -4.62 50.60 1.33
N GLU A 192 -3.69 49.71 1.01
CA GLU A 192 -3.98 48.37 0.51
C GLU A 192 -3.32 47.38 1.48
N CYS A 193 -4.14 46.80 2.34
CA CYS A 193 -3.72 45.85 3.38
C CYS A 193 -4.58 44.58 3.38
N SER A 194 -5.26 44.31 2.26
CA SER A 194 -6.08 43.13 2.06
C SER A 194 -5.39 42.13 1.14
N SER A 195 -5.45 40.84 1.49
CA SER A 195 -4.92 39.70 0.70
C SER A 195 -3.44 39.37 0.91
N GLU A 196 -2.87 39.69 2.07
CA GLU A 196 -1.52 39.22 2.42
C GLU A 196 -1.56 37.75 2.87
N LEU A 197 -0.74 36.92 2.22
CA LEU A 197 -0.63 35.50 2.50
C LEU A 197 0.77 35.16 3.03
N PHE A 198 0.83 34.64 4.25
CA PHE A 198 2.05 34.22 4.93
C PHE A 198 2.13 32.70 4.97
N THR A 199 3.14 32.12 4.31
CA THR A 199 3.33 30.66 4.22
C THR A 199 4.54 30.13 4.98
N GLU A 200 5.45 31.02 5.38
CA GLU A 200 6.66 30.67 6.12
C GLU A 200 6.35 30.14 7.53
N PRO A 201 7.16 29.23 8.11
CA PRO A 201 6.93 28.64 9.44
C PRO A 201 7.04 29.65 10.60
N SER A 202 7.64 30.80 10.35
CA SER A 202 7.73 31.90 11.32
C SER A 202 7.79 33.22 10.58
N GLY A 203 7.15 34.26 11.12
CA GLY A 203 7.11 35.57 10.49
C GLY A 203 6.50 36.64 11.38
N TYR A 204 6.58 37.89 10.94
CA TYR A 204 6.04 39.04 11.65
C TYR A 204 4.93 39.69 10.85
N ILE A 205 3.86 40.10 11.54
CA ILE A 205 2.72 40.82 10.96
C ILE A 205 2.45 42.02 11.85
N SER A 206 2.17 43.18 11.26
CA SER A 206 1.83 44.40 12.01
C SER A 206 0.79 45.22 11.28
N SER A 207 0.13 46.11 12.03
CA SER A 207 -0.65 47.21 11.46
C SER A 207 0.23 48.09 10.57
N LEU A 208 -0.40 48.80 9.62
CA LEU A 208 0.29 49.76 8.76
C LEU A 208 0.96 50.86 9.60
N GLU A 209 2.13 51.31 9.14
CA GLU A 209 2.98 52.32 9.78
C GLU A 209 3.52 52.02 11.19
N TYR A 210 3.24 50.84 11.76
CA TYR A 210 3.71 50.44 13.09
C TYR A 210 5.21 50.75 13.32
N PRO A 211 5.60 51.39 14.44
CA PRO A 211 4.79 51.75 15.61
C PRO A 211 4.16 53.16 15.57
N ARG A 212 4.06 53.78 14.39
CA ARG A 212 3.33 55.05 14.24
C ARG A 212 1.82 54.79 14.20
N PRO A 213 0.99 55.82 14.43
CA PRO A 213 -0.45 55.69 14.35
C PRO A 213 -0.91 55.03 13.05
N TYR A 214 -1.78 54.03 13.16
CA TYR A 214 -2.33 53.39 11.98
C TYR A 214 -3.40 54.29 11.33
N PRO A 215 -3.63 54.15 10.02
CA PRO A 215 -4.64 54.94 9.31
C PRO A 215 -6.08 54.65 9.74
N PRO A 216 -6.99 55.63 9.60
CA PRO A 216 -8.42 55.39 9.72
C PRO A 216 -8.97 54.60 8.52
N ASP A 217 -10.20 54.10 8.66
CA ASP A 217 -11.02 53.41 7.66
C ASP A 217 -10.38 52.16 7.04
N LEU A 218 -9.52 51.47 7.79
CA LEU A 218 -8.86 50.26 7.33
C LEU A 218 -9.77 49.03 7.39
N ARG A 219 -9.60 48.20 6.38
CA ARG A 219 -10.16 46.84 6.31
C ARG A 219 -9.05 45.89 5.88
N CYS A 220 -8.20 45.52 6.83
CA CYS A 220 -7.05 44.68 6.56
C CYS A 220 -7.37 43.20 6.81
N ASN A 221 -6.85 42.32 5.96
CA ASN A 221 -7.00 40.89 6.09
C ASN A 221 -5.66 40.20 5.82
N TYR A 222 -5.12 39.57 6.86
CA TYR A 222 -3.88 38.81 6.80
C TYR A 222 -4.17 37.33 7.01
N SER A 223 -3.72 36.49 6.09
CA SER A 223 -3.89 35.04 6.16
C SER A 223 -2.55 34.35 6.38
N ILE A 224 -2.42 33.60 7.47
CA ILE A 224 -1.29 32.70 7.72
C ILE A 224 -1.73 31.29 7.34
N ARG A 225 -0.97 30.62 6.47
CA ARG A 225 -1.23 29.27 5.96
C ARG A 225 0.05 28.46 5.91
N VAL A 226 0.29 27.65 6.93
CA VAL A 226 1.46 26.76 7.01
C VAL A 226 1.10 25.30 6.65
N GLU A 227 2.11 24.46 6.47
CA GLU A 227 1.92 23.03 6.16
C GLU A 227 1.01 22.35 7.20
N ARG A 228 0.21 21.38 6.75
CA ARG A 228 -0.59 20.53 7.64
C ARG A 228 0.31 19.76 8.59
N GLY A 229 -0.16 19.51 9.80
CA GLY A 229 0.65 18.90 10.88
C GLY A 229 1.48 19.90 11.68
N LEU A 230 1.37 21.19 11.36
CA LEU A 230 1.89 22.28 12.18
C LEU A 230 0.74 23.01 12.88
N THR A 231 0.97 23.48 14.10
CA THR A 231 0.10 24.43 14.81
C THR A 231 0.80 25.79 14.94
N LEU A 232 0.04 26.87 14.76
CA LEU A 232 0.55 28.24 14.89
C LEU A 232 0.42 28.74 16.32
N GLN A 233 1.51 29.30 16.84
CA GLN A 233 1.55 30.07 18.08
C GLN A 233 1.77 31.55 17.76
N LEU A 234 0.88 32.41 18.25
CA LEU A 234 0.93 33.86 18.03
C LEU A 234 1.43 34.55 19.29
N LYS A 235 2.38 35.48 19.15
CA LYS A 235 2.92 36.29 20.24
C LYS A 235 2.94 37.76 19.83
N PHE A 236 2.10 38.58 20.47
CA PHE A 236 2.15 40.03 20.30
C PHE A 236 3.43 40.61 20.89
N LEU A 237 3.92 41.69 20.28
CA LEU A 237 5.08 42.48 20.68
C LEU A 237 4.61 43.84 21.19
N GLU A 238 5.49 44.58 21.86
CA GLU A 238 5.23 45.94 22.31
C GLU A 238 5.81 46.98 21.33
N PRO A 239 5.19 48.17 21.20
CA PRO A 239 3.91 48.57 21.82
C PRO A 239 2.68 47.82 21.26
N PHE A 240 1.61 47.71 22.06
CA PHE A 240 0.29 47.23 21.62
C PHE A 240 -0.76 48.24 22.07
N GLU A 241 -1.37 48.92 21.11
CA GLU A 241 -2.34 49.99 21.35
C GLU A 241 -3.31 50.06 20.18
N ILE A 242 -4.57 49.69 20.42
CA ILE A 242 -5.67 49.78 19.48
C ILE A 242 -6.78 50.59 20.17
N ASP A 243 -7.43 51.50 19.46
CA ASP A 243 -8.47 52.35 20.05
C ASP A 243 -9.64 51.51 20.61
N ASP A 244 -10.09 51.89 21.79
CA ASP A 244 -11.08 51.16 22.59
C ASP A 244 -11.99 52.14 23.35
N HIS A 245 -13.02 51.61 24.00
CA HIS A 245 -13.99 52.38 24.77
C HIS A 245 -14.09 51.87 26.20
N GLU A 246 -14.28 52.77 27.16
CA GLU A 246 -14.27 52.42 28.59
C GLU A 246 -15.43 51.49 29.02
N GLN A 247 -16.54 51.48 28.28
CA GLN A 247 -17.78 50.79 28.67
C GLN A 247 -18.22 49.66 27.72
N VAL A 248 -17.72 49.66 26.49
CA VAL A 248 -18.12 48.70 25.44
C VAL A 248 -16.83 48.08 24.93
N HIS A 249 -16.80 46.75 24.79
CA HIS A 249 -15.61 46.04 24.33
C HIS A 249 -15.41 46.27 22.82
N CYS A 250 -14.30 46.91 22.43
CA CYS A 250 -13.87 47.12 21.05
C CYS A 250 -14.94 47.68 20.07
N PRO A 251 -15.63 48.80 20.37
CA PRO A 251 -16.66 49.34 19.48
C PRO A 251 -16.10 50.13 18.30
N TYR A 252 -14.85 50.62 18.41
CA TYR A 252 -14.18 51.45 17.41
C TYR A 252 -13.30 50.56 16.53
N ASP A 253 -12.10 50.27 17.02
CA ASP A 253 -11.12 49.49 16.31
C ASP A 253 -10.99 48.10 16.90
N GLN A 254 -10.76 47.11 16.04
CA GLN A 254 -10.70 45.72 16.48
C GLN A 254 -9.77 44.89 15.62
N LEU A 255 -8.96 44.08 16.30
CA LEU A 255 -8.24 42.96 15.70
C LEU A 255 -8.97 41.65 16.04
N GLN A 256 -9.58 41.03 15.04
CA GLN A 256 -10.23 39.74 15.17
C GLN A 256 -9.31 38.62 14.69
N ILE A 257 -9.19 37.55 15.46
CA ILE A 257 -8.36 36.39 15.11
C ILE A 257 -9.24 35.16 14.92
N TYR A 258 -9.13 34.52 13.76
CA TYR A 258 -9.83 33.27 13.46
C TYR A 258 -8.81 32.15 13.21
N ALA A 259 -8.94 31.02 13.89
CA ALA A 259 -8.17 29.81 13.61
C ALA A 259 -9.11 28.73 13.06
N ASN A 260 -8.83 28.23 11.85
CA ASN A 260 -9.71 27.30 11.13
C ASN A 260 -11.19 27.76 11.12
N LYS A 261 -11.43 29.05 10.83
CA LYS A 261 -12.76 29.70 10.85
C LYS A 261 -13.46 29.80 12.21
N ARG A 262 -12.81 29.40 13.31
CA ARG A 262 -13.29 29.62 14.67
C ARG A 262 -12.73 30.93 15.21
N ASN A 263 -13.59 31.82 15.71
CA ASN A 263 -13.15 33.05 16.37
C ASN A 263 -12.40 32.69 17.67
N ILE A 264 -11.16 33.15 17.78
CA ILE A 264 -10.29 33.00 18.95
C ILE A 264 -10.49 34.17 19.92
N GLY A 265 -10.72 35.38 19.40
CA GLY A 265 -10.94 36.57 20.18
C GLY A 265 -10.92 37.86 19.35
N GLU A 266 -11.43 38.91 19.97
CA GLU A 266 -11.46 40.28 19.48
C GLU A 266 -10.63 41.14 20.44
N PHE A 267 -9.62 41.82 19.91
CA PHE A 267 -8.59 42.50 20.69
C PHE A 267 -8.56 43.99 20.36
N CYS A 268 -8.55 44.81 21.41
CA CYS A 268 -8.40 46.26 21.40
C CYS A 268 -7.76 46.74 22.72
N GLY A 269 -7.53 48.04 22.86
CA GLY A 269 -6.98 48.67 24.05
C GLY A 269 -5.45 48.60 24.13
N LYS A 270 -4.91 48.86 25.32
CA LYS A 270 -3.45 48.90 25.58
C LYS A 270 -2.89 47.63 26.19
N GLN A 271 -3.76 46.70 26.60
CA GLN A 271 -3.33 45.45 27.22
C GLN A 271 -3.01 44.41 26.15
N ARG A 272 -1.73 44.09 26.03
CA ARG A 272 -1.24 43.06 25.12
C ARG A 272 -1.82 41.67 25.48
N PRO A 273 -2.32 40.88 24.50
CA PRO A 273 -2.73 39.51 24.73
C PRO A 273 -1.57 38.57 25.13
N GLU A 274 -1.89 37.55 25.93
CA GLU A 274 -0.97 36.43 26.21
C GLU A 274 -0.72 35.58 24.95
N PRO A 275 0.41 34.84 24.87
CA PRO A 275 0.70 34.00 23.72
C PRO A 275 -0.43 33.00 23.43
N ILE A 276 -0.91 32.99 22.18
CA ILE A 276 -2.07 32.20 21.75
C ILE A 276 -1.58 30.96 21.01
N ASP A 277 -1.98 29.77 21.47
CA ASP A 277 -1.84 28.52 20.68
C ASP A 277 -3.14 28.27 19.93
N THR A 278 -3.07 28.30 18.60
CA THR A 278 -4.25 28.27 17.73
C THR A 278 -4.78 26.86 17.48
N SER A 279 -3.99 25.82 17.81
CA SER A 279 -4.28 24.42 17.45
C SER A 279 -4.63 24.24 15.96
N SER A 280 -4.09 25.09 15.08
CA SER A 280 -4.40 25.13 13.65
C SER A 280 -3.19 25.56 12.82
N ASN A 281 -3.14 25.06 11.58
CA ASN A 281 -2.18 25.47 10.57
C ASN A 281 -2.67 26.69 9.75
N SER A 282 -3.86 27.21 10.06
CA SER A 282 -4.51 28.32 9.35
C SER A 282 -5.06 29.36 10.31
N VAL A 283 -4.60 30.60 10.17
CA VAL A 283 -5.04 31.75 10.97
C VAL A 283 -5.39 32.91 10.05
N ASP A 284 -6.51 33.57 10.30
CA ASP A 284 -6.92 34.81 9.66
C ASP A 284 -6.98 35.93 10.69
N LEU A 285 -6.36 37.06 10.37
CA LEU A 285 -6.34 38.27 11.18
C LEU A 285 -7.11 39.34 10.42
N LEU A 286 -8.21 39.82 11.00
CA LEU A 286 -9.01 40.89 10.44
C LEU A 286 -8.84 42.13 11.32
N PHE A 287 -8.29 43.19 10.74
CA PHE A 287 -8.08 44.45 11.45
C PHE A 287 -8.96 45.53 10.82
N PHE A 288 -9.86 46.08 11.63
CA PHE A 288 -10.80 47.11 11.23
C PHE A 288 -10.54 48.37 12.05
N THR A 289 -10.49 49.51 11.38
CA THR A 289 -10.40 50.83 12.03
C THR A 289 -11.56 51.73 11.60
N ASP A 290 -11.96 52.62 12.49
CA ASP A 290 -13.00 53.61 12.23
C ASP A 290 -12.45 54.88 11.56
N GLU A 291 -13.23 55.97 11.55
CA GLU A 291 -12.84 57.25 10.92
C GLU A 291 -11.72 58.00 11.68
N SER A 292 -11.26 57.47 12.81
CA SER A 292 -10.14 57.96 13.62
C SER A 292 -8.96 56.96 13.63
N GLY A 293 -7.75 57.44 13.91
CA GLY A 293 -6.55 56.61 13.81
C GLY A 293 -5.31 57.24 14.46
N ASP A 294 -5.34 57.38 15.79
CA ASP A 294 -4.23 57.97 16.56
C ASP A 294 -3.43 56.93 17.36
N SER A 295 -3.90 55.67 17.41
CA SER A 295 -3.29 54.58 18.18
C SER A 295 -2.12 53.89 17.47
N GLN A 296 -1.07 53.48 18.22
CA GLN A 296 0.20 52.98 17.66
C GLN A 296 0.12 51.61 16.97
N GLY A 297 -0.98 50.90 17.14
CA GLY A 297 -1.28 49.63 16.51
C GLY A 297 -0.66 48.42 17.20
N TRP A 298 -0.39 47.40 16.41
CA TRP A 298 0.02 46.10 16.90
C TRP A 298 1.06 45.46 16.00
N LYS A 299 1.91 44.63 16.60
CA LYS A 299 2.82 43.72 15.89
C LYS A 299 2.81 42.37 16.58
N LEU A 300 2.78 41.30 15.80
CA LEU A 300 2.89 39.94 16.30
C LEU A 300 3.99 39.17 15.58
N HIS A 301 4.60 38.24 16.32
CA HIS A 301 5.47 37.20 15.82
C HIS A 301 4.71 35.88 15.89
N TYR A 302 4.54 35.21 14.74
CA TYR A 302 3.96 33.87 14.70
C TYR A 302 5.06 32.83 14.51
N THR A 303 4.90 31.66 15.12
CA THR A 303 5.81 30.51 14.98
C THR A 303 5.00 29.23 14.84
N SER A 304 5.48 28.29 14.02
CA SER A 304 4.87 26.97 13.86
C SER A 304 5.53 25.94 14.77
N LYS A 305 4.73 25.05 15.37
CA LYS A 305 5.18 23.86 16.10
C LYS A 305 4.63 22.60 15.45
N ILE A 306 5.44 21.55 15.39
CA ILE A 306 4.98 20.25 14.88
C ILE A 306 4.02 19.61 15.89
N ILE A 307 2.91 19.08 15.37
CA ILE A 307 1.89 18.38 16.14
C ILE A 307 2.45 17.04 16.64
N LYS A 308 2.10 16.70 17.87
CA LYS A 308 2.61 15.53 18.61
C LYS A 308 1.48 14.55 18.90
N CYS A 309 1.74 13.28 18.69
CA CYS A 309 0.80 12.20 18.99
C CYS A 309 1.04 11.60 20.40
N PRO A 310 -0.01 11.02 21.03
CA PRO A 310 0.13 10.39 22.33
C PRO A 310 1.02 9.15 22.27
N GLN A 311 1.80 8.92 23.33
CA GLN A 311 2.70 7.76 23.40
C GLN A 311 1.91 6.44 23.28
N PRO A 312 2.22 5.58 22.30
CA PRO A 312 1.49 4.33 22.11
C PRO A 312 1.75 3.37 23.27
N LYS A 313 0.67 2.73 23.75
CA LYS A 313 0.72 1.74 24.84
C LYS A 313 0.11 0.42 24.36
N THR A 314 0.75 -0.68 24.72
CA THR A 314 0.24 -2.02 24.39
C THR A 314 -1.03 -2.32 25.19
N LEU A 315 -1.95 -3.08 24.58
CA LEU A 315 -3.20 -3.50 25.24
C LEU A 315 -3.06 -4.83 25.99
N ASP A 316 -1.97 -5.56 25.75
CA ASP A 316 -1.66 -6.85 26.33
C ASP A 316 -0.13 -7.07 26.41
N SER A 317 0.29 -8.13 27.09
CA SER A 317 1.71 -8.49 27.28
C SER A 317 2.34 -9.20 26.07
N PHE A 318 1.59 -9.42 25.00
CA PHE A 318 2.02 -10.17 23.81
C PHE A 318 2.30 -9.26 22.62
N THR A 319 1.74 -8.06 22.62
CA THR A 319 2.01 -7.00 21.66
C THR A 319 3.37 -6.35 21.96
N ILE A 320 4.15 -6.12 20.91
CA ILE A 320 5.46 -5.48 20.94
C ILE A 320 5.40 -4.30 19.98
N ILE A 321 5.70 -3.11 20.49
CA ILE A 321 5.91 -1.92 19.67
C ILE A 321 7.38 -1.94 19.22
N GLN A 322 7.60 -1.93 17.92
CA GLN A 322 8.94 -1.86 17.35
C GLN A 322 9.47 -0.43 17.45
N ASP A 323 10.74 -0.30 17.82
CA ASP A 323 11.50 0.96 17.85
C ASP A 323 10.77 2.11 18.54
N LEU A 324 10.37 1.88 19.79
CA LEU A 324 9.62 2.86 20.59
C LEU A 324 10.40 4.17 20.73
N GLN A 325 9.89 5.23 20.10
CA GLN A 325 10.46 6.57 20.19
C GLN A 325 10.04 7.27 21.51
N PRO A 326 10.85 8.21 22.04
CA PRO A 326 10.49 8.98 23.23
C PRO A 326 9.26 9.88 23.02
N GLN A 327 9.06 10.34 21.80
CA GLN A 327 7.97 11.21 21.37
C GLN A 327 7.70 10.94 19.88
N TYR A 328 6.44 11.08 19.46
CA TYR A 328 6.02 10.93 18.07
C TYR A 328 5.43 12.24 17.55
N GLU A 329 5.88 12.64 16.38
CA GLU A 329 5.49 13.85 15.68
C GLU A 329 4.70 13.52 14.40
N PHE A 330 4.09 14.53 13.78
CA PHE A 330 3.33 14.36 12.55
C PHE A 330 4.12 13.60 11.48
N ARG A 331 3.48 12.63 10.81
CA ARG A 331 4.05 11.66 9.84
C ARG A 331 4.94 10.57 10.44
N ASP A 332 5.27 10.61 11.73
CA ASP A 332 5.91 9.46 12.36
C ASP A 332 4.96 8.28 12.40
N TYR A 333 5.54 7.09 12.53
CA TYR A 333 4.78 5.85 12.64
C TYR A 333 5.42 4.90 13.65
N PHE A 334 4.61 3.98 14.16
CA PHE A 334 5.11 2.81 14.87
C PHE A 334 4.52 1.55 14.26
N ILE A 335 5.27 0.45 14.40
CA ILE A 335 4.85 -0.88 13.97
C ILE A 335 4.55 -1.70 15.22
N ALA A 336 3.41 -2.40 15.23
CA ALA A 336 3.08 -3.35 16.28
C ALA A 336 3.23 -4.77 15.75
N THR A 337 3.89 -5.62 16.53
CA THR A 337 4.08 -7.05 16.26
C THR A 337 3.67 -7.87 17.46
N CYS A 338 3.59 -9.19 17.30
CA CYS A 338 3.29 -10.10 18.40
C CYS A 338 4.49 -10.97 18.74
N LYS A 339 4.55 -11.41 20.00
CA LYS A 339 5.42 -12.52 20.43
C LYS A 339 5.17 -13.77 19.58
N GLN A 340 6.18 -14.63 19.49
CA GLN A 340 6.10 -15.87 18.73
C GLN A 340 4.90 -16.73 19.18
N GLY A 341 4.12 -17.21 18.20
CA GLY A 341 2.91 -18.00 18.44
C GLY A 341 1.64 -17.19 18.70
N TYR A 342 1.72 -15.86 18.64
CA TYR A 342 0.59 -14.95 18.68
C TYR A 342 0.40 -14.30 17.30
N GLN A 343 -0.80 -13.80 17.04
CA GLN A 343 -1.17 -13.10 15.81
C GLN A 343 -1.90 -11.80 16.13
N LEU A 344 -1.67 -10.79 15.28
CA LEU A 344 -2.30 -9.48 15.38
C LEU A 344 -3.79 -9.61 15.05
N MET A 345 -4.63 -9.00 15.89
CA MET A 345 -6.08 -9.01 15.76
C MET A 345 -6.64 -7.59 15.93
N GLU A 346 -7.49 -7.20 14.98
CA GLU A 346 -8.31 -5.98 15.04
C GLU A 346 -9.77 -6.43 15.11
N GLY A 347 -10.38 -6.33 16.30
CA GLY A 347 -11.68 -6.94 16.58
C GLY A 347 -11.66 -8.46 16.40
N LYS A 348 -12.29 -8.95 15.31
CA LYS A 348 -12.36 -10.37 14.93
C LYS A 348 -11.44 -10.73 13.75
N GLN A 349 -10.79 -9.75 13.12
CA GLN A 349 -10.00 -9.96 11.92
C GLN A 349 -8.51 -10.13 12.26
N ALA A 350 -7.87 -11.13 11.67
CA ALA A 350 -6.43 -11.33 11.76
C ALA A 350 -5.70 -10.39 10.79
N LEU A 351 -4.64 -9.75 11.26
CA LEU A 351 -3.81 -8.85 10.47
C LEU A 351 -2.46 -9.50 10.14
N LEU A 352 -1.96 -9.25 8.92
CA LEU A 352 -0.62 -9.66 8.51
C LEU A 352 0.46 -8.75 9.11
N SER A 353 0.20 -7.45 9.14
CA SER A 353 1.04 -6.42 9.72
C SER A 353 0.19 -5.28 10.28
N PHE A 354 0.77 -4.50 11.19
CA PHE A 354 0.13 -3.32 11.74
C PHE A 354 1.11 -2.15 11.79
N THR A 355 0.71 -1.05 11.19
CA THR A 355 1.42 0.23 11.25
C THR A 355 0.40 1.31 11.61
N ALA A 356 0.76 2.17 12.56
CA ALA A 356 -0.01 3.34 12.96
C ALA A 356 0.83 4.60 12.71
N VAL A 357 0.34 5.47 11.83
CA VAL A 357 0.88 6.80 11.48
C VAL A 357 0.19 7.89 12.30
N CYS A 358 0.99 8.87 12.76
CA CYS A 358 0.55 10.06 13.48
C CYS A 358 -0.05 11.09 12.49
N GLN A 359 -1.29 11.48 12.74
CA GLN A 359 -2.06 12.38 11.87
C GLN A 359 -1.85 13.86 12.20
N ASP A 360 -2.36 14.72 11.33
CA ASP A 360 -2.28 16.17 11.47
C ASP A 360 -3.23 16.74 12.54
N ASP A 361 -4.10 15.92 13.13
CA ASP A 361 -4.95 16.26 14.28
C ASP A 361 -4.36 15.78 15.63
N GLY A 362 -3.14 15.21 15.61
CA GLY A 362 -2.48 14.67 16.81
C GLY A 362 -3.01 13.31 17.26
N THR A 363 -3.82 12.64 16.44
CA THR A 363 -4.32 11.29 16.72
C THR A 363 -3.59 10.23 15.87
N TRP A 364 -3.71 8.97 16.31
CA TRP A 364 -3.22 7.84 15.52
C TRP A 364 -4.31 7.43 14.52
N HIS A 365 -3.95 7.29 13.24
CA HIS A 365 -4.93 6.90 12.20
C HIS A 365 -5.59 5.53 12.43
N ARG A 366 -5.00 4.69 13.29
CA ARG A 366 -5.50 3.36 13.67
C ARG A 366 -5.35 3.14 15.16
N ALA A 367 -6.34 2.44 15.73
CA ALA A 367 -6.30 1.99 17.11
C ALA A 367 -5.31 0.84 17.31
N MET A 368 -4.69 0.77 18.49
CA MET A 368 -3.75 -0.30 18.84
C MET A 368 -4.43 -1.69 18.76
N PRO A 369 -3.84 -2.68 18.05
CA PRO A 369 -4.41 -4.02 17.94
C PRO A 369 -4.16 -4.84 19.21
N ARG A 370 -4.74 -6.05 19.26
CA ARG A 370 -4.45 -7.04 20.30
C ARG A 370 -3.73 -8.25 19.70
N CYS A 371 -2.89 -8.90 20.50
CA CYS A 371 -2.23 -10.14 20.10
C CYS A 371 -2.96 -11.34 20.73
N LYS A 372 -3.52 -12.21 19.89
CA LYS A 372 -4.15 -13.47 20.33
C LYS A 372 -3.28 -14.66 20.01
N ILE A 373 -3.28 -15.67 20.88
CA ILE A 373 -2.57 -16.92 20.65
C ILE A 373 -3.10 -17.60 19.38
N ARG A 374 -2.21 -18.18 18.57
CA ARG A 374 -2.60 -18.94 17.38
C ARG A 374 -3.19 -20.28 17.77
N ASP A 375 -4.16 -20.71 16.97
CA ASP A 375 -4.85 -22.00 17.12
C ASP A 375 -4.60 -22.83 15.86
N CYS A 376 -4.17 -24.08 16.04
CA CYS A 376 -3.91 -25.02 14.96
C CYS A 376 -5.17 -25.74 14.45
N GLY A 377 -6.31 -25.49 15.09
CA GLY A 377 -7.57 -26.16 14.80
C GLY A 377 -7.57 -27.62 15.25
N GLN A 378 -8.69 -28.30 14.96
CA GLN A 378 -8.86 -29.69 15.32
C GLN A 378 -7.84 -30.58 14.58
N PRO A 379 -7.11 -31.47 15.29
CA PRO A 379 -6.25 -32.44 14.63
C PRO A 379 -7.05 -33.32 13.66
N ARG A 380 -6.45 -33.64 12.51
CA ARG A 380 -7.07 -34.49 11.50
C ARG A 380 -7.23 -35.93 12.02
N SER A 381 -8.30 -36.61 11.62
CA SER A 381 -8.49 -38.02 11.95
C SER A 381 -7.46 -38.89 11.21
N LEU A 382 -6.84 -39.84 11.91
CA LEU A 382 -5.88 -40.78 11.36
C LEU A 382 -6.61 -42.06 10.90
N PRO A 383 -6.61 -42.41 9.61
CA PRO A 383 -7.19 -43.67 9.17
C PRO A 383 -6.54 -44.86 9.87
N ASN A 384 -7.37 -45.78 10.39
CA ASN A 384 -6.94 -46.97 11.14
C ASN A 384 -6.13 -46.64 12.41
N GLY A 385 -6.34 -45.45 12.97
CA GLY A 385 -5.73 -45.01 14.21
C GLY A 385 -6.55 -43.90 14.88
N ALA A 386 -5.93 -43.27 15.85
CA ALA A 386 -6.49 -42.18 16.62
C ALA A 386 -5.36 -41.28 17.16
N PHE A 387 -5.74 -40.24 17.91
CA PHE A 387 -4.79 -39.40 18.63
C PHE A 387 -5.27 -39.12 20.04
N ASN A 388 -4.32 -38.87 20.95
CA ASN A 388 -4.57 -38.39 22.29
C ASN A 388 -3.88 -37.05 22.51
N TYR A 389 -4.49 -36.16 23.28
CA TYR A 389 -3.83 -34.96 23.76
C TYR A 389 -2.78 -35.34 24.81
N THR A 390 -1.55 -34.85 24.64
CA THR A 390 -0.49 -34.94 25.65
C THR A 390 -0.36 -33.65 26.47
N THR A 391 -1.14 -32.64 26.08
CA THR A 391 -1.38 -31.39 26.81
C THR A 391 -2.85 -31.33 27.23
N THR A 392 -3.35 -30.18 27.67
CA THR A 392 -4.75 -30.00 28.06
C THR A 392 -5.71 -30.46 26.95
N THR A 393 -6.61 -31.38 27.29
CA THR A 393 -7.60 -31.93 26.37
C THR A 393 -8.45 -30.83 25.72
N GLY A 394 -8.57 -30.86 24.39
CA GLY A 394 -9.36 -29.90 23.63
C GLY A 394 -8.69 -28.54 23.41
N VAL A 395 -7.47 -28.33 23.90
CA VAL A 395 -6.69 -27.11 23.64
C VAL A 395 -5.80 -27.34 22.42
N ASN A 396 -6.06 -26.58 21.35
CA ASN A 396 -5.36 -26.67 20.07
C ASN A 396 -4.45 -25.46 19.80
N THR A 397 -4.17 -24.65 20.82
CA THR A 397 -3.39 -23.41 20.69
C THR A 397 -1.88 -23.67 20.61
N TYR A 398 -1.10 -22.65 20.26
CA TYR A 398 0.35 -22.71 20.16
C TYR A 398 1.01 -23.46 21.33
N GLN A 399 1.94 -24.37 21.00
CA GLN A 399 2.61 -25.31 21.92
C GLN A 399 1.75 -26.46 22.48
N ALA A 400 0.48 -26.58 22.10
CA ALA A 400 -0.30 -27.79 22.36
C ALA A 400 0.37 -29.00 21.68
N ARG A 401 0.25 -30.17 22.31
CA ARG A 401 0.85 -31.41 21.84
C ARG A 401 -0.17 -32.54 21.79
N ILE A 402 -0.06 -33.37 20.75
CA ILE A 402 -0.85 -34.57 20.53
C ILE A 402 0.05 -35.75 20.17
N GLN A 403 -0.47 -36.95 20.38
CA GLN A 403 0.17 -38.21 20.06
C GLN A 403 -0.79 -39.07 19.22
N TYR A 404 -0.47 -39.26 17.95
CA TYR A 404 -1.11 -40.26 17.10
C TYR A 404 -0.64 -41.67 17.47
N TYR A 405 -1.55 -42.63 17.31
CA TYR A 405 -1.32 -44.05 17.45
C TYR A 405 -2.22 -44.83 16.48
N CYS A 406 -1.78 -46.04 16.08
CA CYS A 406 -2.58 -46.93 15.24
C CYS A 406 -3.38 -47.91 16.09
N HIS A 407 -4.42 -48.51 15.53
CA HIS A 407 -5.20 -49.56 16.21
C HIS A 407 -4.44 -50.88 16.21
N GLU A 408 -3.48 -51.01 17.13
CA GLU A 408 -2.78 -52.27 17.40
C GLU A 408 -3.77 -53.32 17.96
N PRO A 409 -3.58 -54.62 17.67
CA PRO A 409 -2.46 -55.23 16.94
C PRO A 409 -2.65 -55.30 15.41
N TYR A 410 -3.74 -54.78 14.86
CA TYR A 410 -4.13 -54.99 13.46
C TYR A 410 -3.39 -54.06 12.49
N TYR A 411 -3.06 -52.86 12.95
CA TYR A 411 -2.29 -51.87 12.21
C TYR A 411 -1.07 -51.43 13.01
N LYS A 412 0.01 -51.11 12.29
CA LYS A 412 1.24 -50.61 12.87
C LYS A 412 1.67 -49.32 12.19
N MET A 413 2.18 -48.37 12.98
CA MET A 413 2.63 -47.10 12.43
C MET A 413 3.85 -47.32 11.54
N GLN A 414 3.81 -46.78 10.32
CA GLN A 414 4.96 -46.81 9.42
C GLN A 414 6.12 -45.99 10.00
N THR A 415 7.22 -46.67 10.29
CA THR A 415 8.50 -46.05 10.69
C THR A 415 9.57 -46.36 9.65
N ARG A 416 10.54 -45.44 9.47
CA ARG A 416 11.77 -45.69 8.71
C ARG A 416 12.93 -45.81 9.71
N ASP A 417 13.83 -46.76 9.48
CA ASP A 417 15.16 -46.94 10.09
C ASP A 417 15.27 -46.65 11.59
N GLY A 418 15.07 -47.67 12.44
CA GLY A 418 15.44 -47.65 13.86
C GLY A 418 14.63 -46.72 14.78
N ARG A 419 13.56 -46.10 14.29
CA ARG A 419 12.79 -45.08 15.02
C ARG A 419 11.58 -45.64 15.77
N SER A 420 11.26 -45.00 16.90
CA SER A 420 10.11 -45.37 17.72
C SER A 420 8.80 -44.88 17.10
N GLN A 421 7.74 -45.69 17.21
CA GLN A 421 6.37 -45.28 16.85
C GLN A 421 5.92 -44.03 17.63
N SER A 422 6.41 -43.86 18.87
CA SER A 422 6.06 -42.72 19.72
C SER A 422 6.57 -41.39 19.15
N GLU A 423 7.79 -41.36 18.60
CA GLU A 423 8.38 -40.16 18.01
C GLU A 423 7.67 -39.76 16.72
N ARG A 424 7.29 -40.76 15.91
CA ARG A 424 6.61 -40.51 14.63
C ARG A 424 5.19 -39.96 14.81
N GLY A 425 4.50 -40.36 15.88
CA GLY A 425 3.14 -39.92 16.18
C GLY A 425 3.06 -38.60 16.95
N ARG A 426 4.18 -37.99 17.39
CA ARG A 426 4.16 -36.76 18.20
C ARG A 426 4.00 -35.50 17.34
N TYR A 427 2.97 -34.69 17.58
CA TYR A 427 2.77 -33.43 16.86
C TYR A 427 2.62 -32.26 17.83
N ILE A 428 3.13 -31.11 17.42
CA ILE A 428 3.11 -29.86 18.19
C ILE A 428 2.43 -28.78 17.34
N CYS A 429 1.59 -27.98 17.97
CA CYS A 429 1.00 -26.80 17.35
C CYS A 429 2.06 -25.70 17.22
N THR A 430 2.46 -25.38 15.99
CA THR A 430 3.57 -24.46 15.71
C THR A 430 3.15 -22.99 15.75
N ALA A 431 4.14 -22.10 15.74
CA ALA A 431 3.92 -20.65 15.72
C ALA A 431 3.22 -20.15 14.45
N GLN A 432 3.08 -20.99 13.42
CA GLN A 432 2.32 -20.68 12.21
C GLN A 432 0.84 -21.08 12.31
N GLY A 433 0.43 -21.79 13.38
CA GLY A 433 -0.92 -22.33 13.51
C GLY A 433 -1.12 -23.64 12.73
N MET A 434 -0.09 -24.50 12.69
CA MET A 434 -0.18 -25.83 12.05
C MET A 434 0.33 -26.93 12.97
N TRP A 435 -0.29 -28.11 12.90
CA TRP A 435 0.22 -29.31 13.57
C TRP A 435 1.42 -29.86 12.81
N LYS A 436 2.61 -29.83 13.43
CA LYS A 436 3.81 -30.41 12.83
C LYS A 436 4.47 -31.42 13.75
N ASN A 437 4.99 -32.47 13.12
CA ASN A 437 5.99 -33.34 13.71
C ASN A 437 7.38 -32.78 13.35
N GLU A 438 8.33 -32.87 14.28
CA GLU A 438 9.70 -32.33 14.09
C GLU A 438 10.44 -32.96 12.90
N LEU A 439 10.09 -34.20 12.53
CA LEU A 439 10.81 -34.98 11.52
C LEU A 439 10.02 -35.13 10.21
N ALA A 440 8.70 -35.33 10.31
CA ALA A 440 7.82 -35.53 9.15
C ALA A 440 7.15 -34.23 8.66
N GLY A 441 7.38 -33.11 9.34
CA GLY A 441 6.71 -31.85 9.07
C GLY A 441 5.19 -31.98 9.24
N GLU A 442 4.45 -31.58 8.22
CA GLU A 442 2.97 -31.61 8.22
C GLU A 442 2.39 -32.96 7.78
N LYS A 443 3.21 -33.89 7.25
CA LYS A 443 2.72 -35.17 6.73
C LYS A 443 2.28 -36.07 7.88
N MET A 444 0.99 -36.43 7.91
CA MET A 444 0.42 -37.36 8.88
C MET A 444 1.12 -38.73 8.85
N PRO A 445 1.14 -39.48 9.98
CA PRO A 445 1.61 -40.87 9.97
C PRO A 445 0.65 -41.74 9.14
N ARG A 446 1.15 -42.89 8.67
CA ARG A 446 0.35 -43.93 7.99
C ARG A 446 0.30 -45.17 8.87
N CYS A 447 -0.88 -45.75 9.03
CA CYS A 447 -1.10 -47.01 9.75
C CYS A 447 -1.18 -48.14 8.71
N LEU A 448 -0.18 -49.03 8.72
CA LEU A 448 -0.07 -50.12 7.76
C LEU A 448 -0.66 -51.41 8.34
N PRO A 449 -1.36 -52.23 7.54
CA PRO A 449 -1.81 -53.57 7.91
C PRO A 449 -0.70 -54.46 8.47
N VAL A 450 -0.97 -55.14 9.58
CA VAL A 450 -0.11 -56.20 10.11
C VAL A 450 -0.54 -57.53 9.48
N CYS A 451 0.37 -58.18 8.74
CA CYS A 451 0.12 -59.47 8.11
C CYS A 451 0.51 -60.66 8.99
N GLY A 452 -0.16 -61.79 8.76
CA GLY A 452 0.25 -63.11 9.25
C GLY A 452 0.20 -63.29 10.77
N LYS A 453 -0.51 -62.44 11.51
CA LYS A 453 -0.60 -62.50 12.97
C LYS A 453 -2.05 -62.68 13.44
N PRO A 454 -2.64 -63.86 13.23
CA PRO A 454 -4.00 -64.13 13.70
C PRO A 454 -4.07 -63.99 15.22
N VAL A 455 -5.11 -63.32 15.73
CA VAL A 455 -5.34 -63.18 17.18
C VAL A 455 -5.70 -64.53 17.81
N ASN A 456 -6.37 -65.40 17.04
CA ASN A 456 -6.74 -66.76 17.46
C ASN A 456 -6.13 -67.80 16.49
N PRO A 457 -4.80 -68.03 16.53
CA PRO A 457 -4.13 -68.98 15.63
C PRO A 457 -4.62 -70.41 15.84
N VAL A 458 -4.42 -71.27 14.83
CA VAL A 458 -4.63 -72.71 14.97
C VAL A 458 -3.74 -73.28 16.08
N GLU A 459 -4.33 -73.94 17.06
CA GLU A 459 -3.59 -74.63 18.13
C GLU A 459 -2.82 -75.83 17.56
N GLN A 460 -1.50 -75.90 17.77
CA GLN A 460 -0.68 -77.07 17.43
C GLN A 460 -0.93 -78.22 18.41
N LYS A 461 -2.12 -78.85 18.37
CA LYS A 461 -2.34 -80.13 19.06
C LYS A 461 -2.01 -81.29 18.11
N GLN A 462 -1.40 -82.32 18.68
CA GLN A 462 -0.82 -83.53 18.05
C GLN A 462 -1.52 -83.97 16.74
N ARG A 463 -0.74 -84.52 15.80
CA ARG A 463 -1.09 -85.07 14.48
C ARG A 463 -2.53 -85.65 14.38
N ILE A 464 -3.55 -84.79 14.30
CA ILE A 464 -4.95 -85.21 14.11
C ILE A 464 -5.13 -85.44 12.61
N VAL A 465 -5.37 -86.70 12.27
CA VAL A 465 -5.54 -87.16 10.89
C VAL A 465 -7.01 -86.95 10.51
N GLY A 466 -7.29 -86.01 9.59
CA GLY A 466 -8.63 -85.69 9.08
C GLY A 466 -8.88 -84.17 8.96
N GLY A 467 -9.70 -83.74 8.00
CA GLY A 467 -10.04 -82.32 7.83
C GLY A 467 -10.83 -81.77 9.03
N GLN A 468 -10.35 -80.69 9.64
CA GLN A 468 -10.91 -80.09 10.85
C GLN A 468 -11.77 -78.86 10.53
N LYS A 469 -12.76 -78.55 11.38
CA LYS A 469 -13.56 -77.33 11.25
C LYS A 469 -12.74 -76.13 11.75
N ALA A 470 -12.61 -75.09 10.94
CA ALA A 470 -11.92 -73.86 11.35
C ALA A 470 -12.76 -73.07 12.36
N LYS A 471 -12.11 -72.53 13.39
CA LYS A 471 -12.74 -71.55 14.30
C LYS A 471 -12.52 -70.13 13.75
N LEU A 472 -13.36 -69.19 14.16
CA LEU A 472 -13.17 -67.76 13.83
C LEU A 472 -11.77 -67.30 14.25
N GLY A 473 -11.12 -66.53 13.37
CA GLY A 473 -9.77 -66.01 13.58
C GLY A 473 -8.62 -66.99 13.32
N ASN A 474 -8.89 -68.28 12.99
CA ASN A 474 -7.82 -69.24 12.67
C ASN A 474 -7.12 -68.92 11.35
N PHE A 475 -7.92 -68.59 10.32
CA PHE A 475 -7.47 -68.21 8.98
C PHE A 475 -8.12 -66.87 8.59
N PRO A 476 -7.75 -65.76 9.25
CA PRO A 476 -8.43 -64.47 9.09
C PRO A 476 -8.19 -63.83 7.71
N TRP A 477 -7.25 -64.36 6.92
CA TRP A 477 -7.03 -63.94 5.53
C TRP A 477 -7.97 -64.65 4.55
N GLN A 478 -8.66 -65.71 4.95
CA GLN A 478 -9.46 -66.52 4.05
C GLN A 478 -10.55 -65.67 3.37
N ALA A 479 -10.49 -65.64 2.04
CA ALA A 479 -11.56 -65.14 1.20
C ALA A 479 -12.40 -66.32 0.67
N PHE A 480 -13.71 -66.11 0.62
CA PHE A 480 -14.64 -66.95 -0.13
C PHE A 480 -14.96 -66.22 -1.43
N THR A 481 -14.66 -66.85 -2.56
CA THR A 481 -14.99 -66.30 -3.88
C THR A 481 -16.09 -67.14 -4.53
N ASN A 482 -16.97 -66.50 -5.28
CA ASN A 482 -18.01 -67.19 -6.04
C ASN A 482 -18.14 -66.56 -7.42
N ILE A 483 -17.38 -67.08 -8.39
CA ILE A 483 -17.24 -66.48 -9.73
C ILE A 483 -17.77 -67.45 -10.78
N HIS A 484 -17.01 -68.50 -11.07
CA HIS A 484 -17.43 -69.65 -11.90
C HIS A 484 -17.69 -70.90 -11.05
N GLY A 485 -18.15 -70.68 -9.81
CA GLY A 485 -18.25 -71.68 -8.75
C GLY A 485 -17.54 -71.20 -7.48
N ARG A 486 -17.61 -72.02 -6.42
CA ARG A 486 -16.94 -71.73 -5.15
C ARG A 486 -15.42 -71.78 -5.35
N GLY A 487 -14.75 -70.72 -4.92
CA GLY A 487 -13.30 -70.63 -4.85
C GLY A 487 -12.83 -70.06 -3.51
N GLY A 488 -11.51 -70.10 -3.33
CA GLY A 488 -10.81 -69.49 -2.22
C GLY A 488 -9.97 -68.30 -2.68
N GLY A 489 -9.51 -67.55 -1.70
CA GLY A 489 -8.48 -66.54 -1.86
C GLY A 489 -7.87 -66.19 -0.51
N ALA A 490 -6.88 -65.31 -0.52
CA ALA A 490 -6.28 -64.76 0.68
C ALA A 490 -6.13 -63.25 0.60
N LEU A 491 -6.53 -62.55 1.66
CA LEU A 491 -6.32 -61.12 1.80
C LEU A 491 -4.82 -60.79 1.93
N LEU A 492 -4.37 -59.84 1.12
CA LEU A 492 -3.07 -59.17 1.16
C LEU A 492 -3.32 -57.67 1.44
N GLY A 493 -2.60 -57.11 2.42
CA GLY A 493 -2.83 -55.74 2.87
C GLY A 493 -4.26 -55.53 3.39
N ASP A 494 -4.93 -54.48 2.92
CA ASP A 494 -6.32 -54.15 3.27
C ASP A 494 -7.27 -54.14 2.06
N ARG A 495 -6.79 -54.46 0.86
CA ARG A 495 -7.58 -54.29 -0.38
C ARG A 495 -7.27 -55.27 -1.50
N TRP A 496 -6.37 -56.24 -1.31
CA TRP A 496 -5.99 -57.16 -2.38
C TRP A 496 -6.33 -58.59 -2.00
N ILE A 497 -6.95 -59.35 -2.90
CA ILE A 497 -7.17 -60.79 -2.73
C ILE A 497 -6.28 -61.54 -3.71
N LEU A 498 -5.43 -62.40 -3.16
CA LEU A 498 -4.65 -63.38 -3.89
C LEU A 498 -5.51 -64.61 -4.17
N THR A 499 -5.55 -65.06 -5.43
CA THR A 499 -6.26 -66.27 -5.84
C THR A 499 -5.56 -66.93 -7.05
N ALA A 500 -6.12 -68.01 -7.58
CA ALA A 500 -5.62 -68.70 -8.78
C ALA A 500 -6.29 -68.14 -10.04
N ALA A 501 -5.55 -68.02 -11.14
CA ALA A 501 -6.08 -67.50 -12.41
C ALA A 501 -7.21 -68.37 -12.97
N HIS A 502 -7.13 -69.69 -12.82
CA HIS A 502 -8.16 -70.61 -13.31
C HIS A 502 -9.51 -70.46 -12.58
N THR A 503 -9.56 -69.81 -11.41
CA THR A 503 -10.83 -69.53 -10.71
C THR A 503 -11.62 -68.41 -11.40
N LEU A 504 -10.91 -67.54 -12.13
CA LEU A 504 -11.45 -66.46 -12.94
C LEU A 504 -11.65 -66.91 -14.39
N TYR A 505 -10.71 -67.70 -14.93
CA TYR A 505 -10.70 -68.17 -16.32
C TYR A 505 -10.49 -69.69 -16.35
N PRO A 506 -11.55 -70.50 -16.15
CA PRO A 506 -11.44 -71.95 -16.04
C PRO A 506 -10.94 -72.60 -17.34
N LYS A 507 -10.11 -73.65 -17.20
CA LYS A 507 -9.68 -74.52 -18.31
C LYS A 507 -10.88 -75.33 -18.83
N GLU A 508 -10.89 -75.62 -20.13
CA GLU A 508 -11.88 -76.49 -20.80
C GLU A 508 -13.34 -75.95 -20.83
N TYR A 509 -13.54 -74.66 -20.54
CA TYR A 509 -14.85 -73.99 -20.63
C TYR A 509 -14.74 -72.66 -21.38
N GLU A 510 -15.53 -72.47 -22.45
CA GLU A 510 -15.71 -71.14 -23.06
C GLU A 510 -16.55 -70.30 -22.08
N ALA A 511 -15.94 -69.28 -21.46
CA ALA A 511 -16.65 -68.40 -20.53
C ALA A 511 -17.75 -67.63 -21.29
N GLN A 512 -19.00 -68.12 -21.19
CA GLN A 512 -20.18 -67.40 -21.68
C GLN A 512 -20.51 -66.25 -20.72
N GLY A 513 -20.04 -65.04 -21.06
CA GLY A 513 -20.47 -63.77 -20.46
C GLY A 513 -19.66 -63.29 -19.25
N ASN A 514 -19.77 -61.98 -18.97
CA ASN A 514 -19.13 -61.28 -17.84
C ASN A 514 -19.62 -61.87 -16.51
N ALA A 515 -18.86 -62.80 -15.93
CA ALA A 515 -19.14 -63.32 -14.59
C ALA A 515 -18.95 -62.23 -13.52
N THR A 516 -19.86 -62.16 -12.56
CA THR A 516 -19.73 -61.29 -11.39
C THR A 516 -18.65 -61.86 -10.48
N VAL A 517 -17.68 -61.03 -10.11
CA VAL A 517 -16.60 -61.41 -9.19
C VAL A 517 -17.05 -61.13 -7.77
N ASP A 518 -17.71 -62.10 -7.13
CA ASP A 518 -18.15 -61.96 -5.75
C ASP A 518 -17.06 -62.41 -4.77
N VAL A 519 -16.75 -61.55 -3.80
CA VAL A 519 -15.70 -61.74 -2.79
C VAL A 519 -16.26 -61.48 -1.40
N PHE A 520 -16.13 -62.46 -0.51
CA PHE A 520 -16.60 -62.38 0.87
C PHE A 520 -15.48 -62.70 1.86
N LEU A 521 -15.46 -61.99 2.99
CA LEU A 521 -14.37 -62.01 3.96
C LEU A 521 -14.90 -62.05 5.41
N GLY A 522 -14.07 -62.50 6.35
CA GLY A 522 -14.25 -62.25 7.78
C GLY A 522 -15.12 -63.24 8.56
N HIS A 523 -15.59 -64.34 7.95
CA HIS A 523 -16.35 -65.37 8.67
C HIS A 523 -16.04 -66.81 8.18
N VAL A 524 -16.29 -67.80 9.03
CA VAL A 524 -16.03 -69.23 8.75
C VAL A 524 -17.26 -70.01 8.28
N SER A 525 -18.43 -69.38 8.18
CA SER A 525 -19.68 -69.99 7.71
C SER A 525 -20.07 -69.31 6.42
N VAL A 526 -20.36 -70.09 5.37
CA VAL A 526 -20.73 -69.54 4.05
C VAL A 526 -22.01 -68.71 4.12
N GLU A 527 -22.96 -69.12 4.95
CA GLU A 527 -24.22 -68.38 5.14
C GLU A 527 -23.97 -67.02 5.82
N GLU A 528 -23.12 -66.99 6.84
CA GLU A 528 -22.84 -65.75 7.57
C GLU A 528 -21.89 -64.83 6.80
N ILE A 529 -20.89 -65.39 6.10
CA ILE A 529 -19.93 -64.58 5.32
C ILE A 529 -20.62 -63.86 4.14
N THR A 530 -21.65 -64.49 3.55
CA THR A 530 -22.45 -63.89 2.47
C THR A 530 -23.45 -62.85 2.98
N LYS A 531 -23.88 -62.95 4.24
CA LYS A 531 -24.71 -61.92 4.91
C LYS A 531 -23.92 -60.68 5.33
N LEU A 532 -22.61 -60.79 5.58
CA LEU A 532 -21.78 -59.67 6.04
C LEU A 532 -21.73 -58.56 5.00
N ALA A 533 -21.09 -58.81 3.86
CA ALA A 533 -21.05 -57.93 2.70
C ALA A 533 -20.31 -58.62 1.56
N ASN A 534 -20.77 -58.40 0.32
CA ASN A 534 -19.92 -58.60 -0.86
C ASN A 534 -18.94 -57.43 -0.97
N HIS A 535 -17.68 -57.71 -1.30
CA HIS A 535 -16.66 -56.70 -1.56
C HIS A 535 -16.47 -56.55 -3.08
N PRO A 536 -16.92 -55.43 -3.68
CA PRO A 536 -16.77 -55.21 -5.11
C PRO A 536 -15.30 -55.17 -5.53
N VAL A 537 -15.01 -55.77 -6.68
CA VAL A 537 -13.66 -55.80 -7.27
C VAL A 537 -13.53 -54.67 -8.29
N ARG A 538 -12.54 -53.79 -8.06
CA ARG A 538 -12.15 -52.68 -8.93
C ARG A 538 -11.34 -53.14 -10.12
N ARG A 539 -10.38 -54.05 -9.89
CA ARG A 539 -9.41 -54.51 -10.89
C ARG A 539 -9.11 -56.00 -10.71
N VAL A 540 -8.97 -56.68 -11.84
CA VAL A 540 -8.53 -58.08 -11.92
C VAL A 540 -7.20 -58.11 -12.67
N SER A 541 -6.14 -58.59 -12.01
CA SER A 541 -4.81 -58.78 -12.60
C SER A 541 -4.50 -60.27 -12.68
N ILE A 542 -4.31 -60.78 -13.89
CA ILE A 542 -3.94 -62.18 -14.15
C ILE A 542 -2.48 -62.21 -14.57
N HIS A 543 -1.72 -63.18 -14.08
CA HIS A 543 -0.33 -63.31 -14.49
C HIS A 543 -0.22 -63.59 -15.99
N PRO A 544 0.70 -62.93 -16.73
CA PRO A 544 0.79 -63.03 -18.19
C PRO A 544 1.14 -64.42 -18.73
N ASP A 545 1.75 -65.27 -17.89
CA ASP A 545 2.11 -66.64 -18.28
C ASP A 545 0.91 -67.60 -18.31
N TYR A 546 -0.23 -67.21 -17.73
CA TYR A 546 -1.43 -68.06 -17.71
C TYR A 546 -2.09 -68.17 -19.09
N ARG A 547 -2.17 -69.39 -19.64
CA ARG A 547 -2.77 -69.66 -20.97
C ARG A 547 -4.01 -70.53 -20.89
N GLN A 548 -5.21 -69.94 -20.87
CA GLN A 548 -6.47 -70.69 -20.70
C GLN A 548 -6.68 -71.81 -21.74
N GLU A 549 -6.22 -71.61 -22.97
CA GLU A 549 -6.37 -72.52 -24.12
C GLU A 549 -5.62 -73.85 -23.94
N GLU A 550 -4.58 -73.88 -23.10
CA GLU A 550 -3.78 -75.07 -22.82
C GLU A 550 -4.38 -75.85 -21.64
N SER A 551 -5.14 -76.90 -21.94
CA SER A 551 -5.92 -77.67 -20.94
C SER A 551 -5.10 -78.33 -19.83
N HIS A 552 -3.84 -78.65 -20.11
CA HIS A 552 -2.94 -79.36 -19.19
C HIS A 552 -1.81 -78.50 -18.62
N ASN A 553 -1.80 -77.19 -18.90
CA ASN A 553 -0.75 -76.28 -18.46
C ASN A 553 -1.29 -75.24 -17.45
N PHE A 554 -0.79 -75.28 -16.23
CA PHE A 554 -1.16 -74.36 -15.14
C PHE A 554 -0.04 -73.38 -14.79
N GLU A 555 0.93 -73.20 -15.68
CA GLU A 555 1.95 -72.18 -15.55
C GLU A 555 1.32 -70.79 -15.37
N GLY A 556 1.86 -69.98 -14.45
CA GLY A 556 1.29 -68.67 -14.13
C GLY A 556 -0.11 -68.70 -13.53
N ASP A 557 -0.58 -69.82 -12.95
CA ASP A 557 -1.91 -69.92 -12.35
C ASP A 557 -2.01 -69.15 -11.01
N ILE A 558 -2.04 -67.82 -11.13
CA ILE A 558 -2.10 -66.84 -10.04
C ILE A 558 -2.76 -65.56 -10.53
N ALA A 559 -3.59 -64.95 -9.68
CA ALA A 559 -4.28 -63.70 -9.96
C ALA A 559 -4.44 -62.85 -8.69
N LEU A 560 -4.63 -61.55 -8.90
CA LEU A 560 -4.93 -60.56 -7.86
C LEU A 560 -6.24 -59.85 -8.16
N LEU A 561 -7.05 -59.67 -7.12
CA LEU A 561 -8.29 -58.89 -7.16
C LEU A 561 -8.11 -57.66 -6.27
N GLU A 562 -8.18 -56.47 -6.84
CA GLU A 562 -8.21 -55.20 -6.11
C GLU A 562 -9.65 -54.91 -5.68
N LEU A 563 -9.89 -54.75 -4.39
CA LEU A 563 -11.18 -54.35 -3.85
C LEU A 563 -11.40 -52.85 -4.06
N GLU A 564 -12.63 -52.45 -4.40
CA GLU A 564 -13.02 -51.03 -4.58
C GLU A 564 -12.80 -50.22 -3.29
N ASN A 565 -13.04 -50.83 -2.13
CA ASN A 565 -12.84 -50.21 -0.82
C ASN A 565 -11.96 -51.10 0.06
N SER A 566 -11.03 -50.47 0.79
CA SER A 566 -10.21 -51.16 1.78
C SER A 566 -11.09 -51.70 2.92
N VAL A 567 -10.78 -52.90 3.39
CA VAL A 567 -11.47 -53.53 4.53
C VAL A 567 -10.88 -53.08 5.86
N THR A 568 -11.73 -52.97 6.88
CA THR A 568 -11.28 -52.72 8.25
C THR A 568 -10.80 -54.02 8.89
N LEU A 569 -9.55 -54.04 9.32
CA LEU A 569 -8.94 -55.22 9.93
C LEU A 569 -9.41 -55.40 11.37
N GLY A 570 -9.45 -56.65 11.81
CA GLY A 570 -9.92 -57.03 13.13
C GLY A 570 -9.57 -58.47 13.48
N PRO A 571 -10.10 -59.03 14.58
CA PRO A 571 -9.69 -60.35 15.06
C PRO A 571 -10.00 -61.49 14.09
N ASN A 572 -11.00 -61.30 13.21
CA ASN A 572 -11.46 -62.30 12.24
C ASN A 572 -11.07 -61.98 10.79
N LEU A 573 -10.44 -60.82 10.53
CA LEU A 573 -10.08 -60.36 9.19
C LEU A 573 -8.72 -59.68 9.22
N LEU A 574 -7.69 -60.39 8.74
CA LEU A 574 -6.29 -59.96 8.72
C LEU A 574 -5.60 -60.53 7.48
N PRO A 575 -4.68 -59.78 6.86
CA PRO A 575 -3.96 -60.29 5.70
C PRO A 575 -2.95 -61.38 6.08
N ILE A 576 -2.60 -62.22 5.10
CA ILE A 576 -1.47 -63.15 5.19
C ILE A 576 -0.18 -62.47 4.68
N CYS A 577 0.99 -62.91 5.14
CA CYS A 577 2.26 -62.39 4.63
C CYS A 577 2.69 -63.11 3.34
N LEU A 578 3.43 -62.39 2.50
CA LEU A 578 4.10 -62.98 1.33
C LEU A 578 5.40 -63.70 1.73
N PRO A 579 5.81 -64.73 0.98
CA PRO A 579 7.02 -65.50 1.27
C PRO A 579 8.27 -64.73 0.83
N ASP A 580 9.39 -65.01 1.49
CA ASP A 580 10.68 -64.36 1.23
C ASP A 580 11.88 -65.32 1.29
N ASN A 581 11.63 -66.63 1.42
CA ASN A 581 12.68 -67.63 1.60
C ASN A 581 12.32 -68.96 0.93
N GLU A 582 13.31 -69.57 0.28
CA GLU A 582 13.19 -70.89 -0.38
C GLU A 582 12.96 -72.04 0.61
N THR A 583 13.38 -71.90 1.88
CA THR A 583 13.18 -72.94 2.90
C THR A 583 11.70 -73.25 3.17
N PHE A 584 10.77 -72.40 2.73
CA PHE A 584 9.33 -72.65 2.80
C PHE A 584 8.84 -73.79 1.90
N TYR A 585 9.70 -74.33 1.03
CA TYR A 585 9.39 -75.42 0.11
C TYR A 585 10.21 -76.70 0.41
N ASP A 586 10.90 -76.75 1.55
CA ASP A 586 11.67 -77.91 1.97
C ASP A 586 10.76 -79.13 2.22
N GLN A 587 11.23 -80.30 1.80
CA GLN A 587 10.50 -81.56 1.96
C GLN A 587 10.13 -81.81 3.44
N GLY A 588 8.87 -82.19 3.67
CA GLY A 588 8.36 -82.51 5.01
C GLY A 588 7.96 -81.29 5.84
N LEU A 589 8.19 -80.07 5.36
CA LEU A 589 7.65 -78.87 6.01
C LEU A 589 6.13 -78.93 6.01
N MET A 590 5.52 -78.73 7.17
CA MET A 590 4.08 -78.84 7.34
C MET A 590 3.41 -77.48 7.13
N GLY A 591 2.47 -77.41 6.19
CA GLY A 591 1.59 -76.26 6.02
C GLY A 591 0.12 -76.60 6.26
N TYR A 592 -0.71 -75.58 6.16
CA TYR A 592 -2.14 -75.65 6.34
C TYR A 592 -2.84 -75.19 5.07
N VAL A 593 -3.88 -75.94 4.70
CA VAL A 593 -4.77 -75.58 3.60
C VAL A 593 -6.15 -75.42 4.19
N SER A 594 -6.81 -74.31 3.85
CA SER A 594 -8.18 -74.02 4.28
C SER A 594 -9.07 -73.68 3.09
N GLY A 595 -10.32 -74.13 3.15
CA GLY A 595 -11.31 -73.79 2.13
C GLY A 595 -12.71 -74.34 2.40
N PHE A 596 -13.62 -73.97 1.51
CA PHE A 596 -15.06 -74.26 1.59
C PHE A 596 -15.48 -75.37 0.62
N GLY A 597 -14.53 -76.20 0.20
CA GLY A 597 -14.66 -77.24 -0.80
C GLY A 597 -15.52 -78.44 -0.39
N ILE A 598 -15.60 -79.39 -1.31
CA ILE A 598 -16.42 -80.60 -1.22
C ILE A 598 -15.76 -81.58 -0.23
N THR A 599 -16.53 -82.02 0.77
CA THR A 599 -16.15 -83.12 1.67
C THR A 599 -17.01 -84.34 1.38
N GLU A 600 -16.39 -85.47 1.02
CA GLU A 600 -17.07 -86.78 0.87
C GLU A 600 -18.42 -86.67 0.11
N GLU A 601 -18.39 -86.01 -1.06
CA GLU A 601 -19.53 -85.80 -1.97
C GLU A 601 -20.60 -84.78 -1.54
N ARG A 602 -20.37 -83.97 -0.48
CA ARG A 602 -21.22 -82.82 -0.10
C ARG A 602 -20.44 -81.51 0.04
N LEU A 603 -21.05 -80.41 -0.39
CA LEU A 603 -20.52 -79.05 -0.20
C LEU A 603 -20.44 -78.69 1.29
N SER A 604 -19.28 -78.20 1.75
CA SER A 604 -19.17 -77.75 3.14
C SER A 604 -19.87 -76.41 3.36
N HIS A 605 -20.63 -76.28 4.45
CA HIS A 605 -21.23 -75.01 4.88
C HIS A 605 -20.29 -74.19 5.78
N ASN A 606 -19.21 -74.80 6.26
CA ASN A 606 -18.24 -74.18 7.16
C ASN A 606 -16.83 -74.36 6.61
N LEU A 607 -15.96 -73.37 6.85
CA LEU A 607 -14.54 -73.44 6.53
C LEU A 607 -13.91 -74.63 7.24
N ARG A 608 -13.20 -75.44 6.47
CA ARG A 608 -12.40 -76.54 7.01
C ARG A 608 -10.93 -76.33 6.67
N PHE A 609 -10.07 -77.02 7.38
CA PHE A 609 -8.65 -77.01 7.11
C PHE A 609 -8.01 -78.38 7.32
N VAL A 610 -6.88 -78.59 6.65
CA VAL A 610 -6.05 -79.78 6.79
C VAL A 610 -4.58 -79.36 6.91
N ARG A 611 -3.78 -80.18 7.58
CA ARG A 611 -2.35 -79.96 7.74
C ARG A 611 -1.57 -80.99 6.94
N LEU A 612 -0.82 -80.55 5.93
CA LEU A 612 -0.15 -81.43 4.95
C LEU A 612 1.36 -81.12 4.85
N PRO A 613 2.21 -82.13 4.65
CA PRO A 613 3.64 -81.92 4.38
C PRO A 613 3.88 -81.51 2.93
N VAL A 614 4.88 -80.67 2.69
CA VAL A 614 5.46 -80.48 1.35
C VAL A 614 6.06 -81.80 0.90
N ALA A 615 5.65 -82.27 -0.27
CA ALA A 615 6.09 -83.54 -0.83
C ALA A 615 7.35 -83.35 -1.69
N LYS A 616 8.09 -84.44 -1.89
CA LYS A 616 9.27 -84.41 -2.75
C LYS A 616 8.83 -84.32 -4.22
N ARG A 617 9.49 -83.44 -4.99
CA ARG A 617 9.15 -83.20 -6.40
C ARG A 617 9.16 -84.49 -7.24
N GLU A 618 10.17 -85.35 -7.05
CA GLU A 618 10.27 -86.60 -7.82
C GLU A 618 9.16 -87.60 -7.49
N ASP A 619 8.65 -87.59 -6.25
CA ASP A 619 7.55 -88.47 -5.83
C ASP A 619 6.24 -88.05 -6.54
N CYS A 620 6.01 -86.74 -6.67
CA CYS A 620 4.86 -86.20 -7.37
C CYS A 620 4.93 -86.44 -8.88
N GLU A 621 6.10 -86.27 -9.51
CA GLU A 621 6.30 -86.61 -10.93
C GLU A 621 6.09 -88.10 -11.20
N SER A 622 6.66 -88.96 -10.35
CA SER A 622 6.47 -90.42 -10.42
C SER A 622 5.00 -90.80 -10.27
N TRP A 623 4.29 -90.14 -9.36
CA TRP A 623 2.86 -90.35 -9.16
C TRP A 623 2.01 -89.92 -10.37
N LEU A 624 2.31 -88.77 -10.99
CA LEU A 624 1.66 -88.31 -12.22
C LEU A 624 1.87 -89.30 -13.38
N ARG A 625 3.10 -89.78 -13.56
CA ARG A 625 3.44 -90.80 -14.58
C ARG A 625 2.65 -92.09 -14.35
N LYS A 626 2.56 -92.56 -13.10
CA LYS A 626 1.79 -93.77 -12.73
C LYS A 626 0.30 -93.63 -13.01
N LYS A 627 -0.24 -92.41 -12.95
CA LYS A 627 -1.65 -92.09 -13.26
C LYS A 627 -1.91 -91.80 -14.74
N ASN A 628 -0.89 -91.89 -15.61
CA ASN A 628 -0.96 -91.61 -17.04
C ASN A 628 -1.50 -90.19 -17.34
N ARG A 629 -1.12 -89.22 -16.52
CA ARG A 629 -1.52 -87.80 -16.66
C ARG A 629 -0.45 -87.02 -17.42
N LYS A 630 -0.91 -86.07 -18.25
CA LYS A 630 -0.06 -85.26 -19.14
C LYS A 630 0.09 -83.80 -18.65
N ASP A 631 -0.34 -83.51 -17.43
CA ASP A 631 -0.28 -82.15 -16.87
C ASP A 631 1.17 -81.70 -16.67
N VAL A 632 1.43 -80.43 -16.97
CA VAL A 632 2.75 -79.81 -16.82
C VAL A 632 2.99 -79.50 -15.35
N PHE A 633 4.05 -80.08 -14.79
CA PHE A 633 4.52 -79.79 -13.43
C PHE A 633 5.88 -79.10 -13.48
N SER A 634 5.89 -77.76 -13.43
CA SER A 634 7.09 -76.92 -13.59
C SER A 634 7.76 -76.55 -12.26
N GLU A 635 8.92 -75.89 -12.32
CA GLU A 635 9.63 -75.33 -11.15
C GLU A 635 8.88 -74.20 -10.44
N ASN A 636 7.87 -73.62 -11.12
CA ASN A 636 6.96 -72.63 -10.54
C ASN A 636 5.82 -73.27 -9.74
N MET A 637 5.87 -74.58 -9.54
CA MET A 637 4.91 -75.35 -8.75
C MET A 637 5.62 -76.21 -7.71
N PHE A 638 4.92 -76.47 -6.62
CA PHE A 638 5.27 -77.55 -5.70
C PHE A 638 4.03 -78.38 -5.40
N CYS A 639 4.26 -79.56 -4.84
CA CYS A 639 3.18 -80.47 -4.46
C CYS A 639 3.18 -80.70 -2.94
N SER A 640 2.01 -80.93 -2.39
CA SER A 640 1.84 -81.26 -0.98
C SER A 640 0.80 -82.35 -0.80
N GLY A 641 1.05 -83.24 0.14
CA GLY A 641 0.18 -84.38 0.40
C GLY A 641 0.98 -85.60 0.83
N ASP A 642 0.23 -86.61 1.28
CA ASP A 642 0.77 -87.92 1.61
C ASP A 642 -0.26 -88.96 1.11
N PRO A 643 0.09 -89.79 0.11
CA PRO A 643 -0.81 -90.80 -0.45
C PRO A 643 -1.34 -91.79 0.60
N THR A 644 -0.65 -91.95 1.73
CA THR A 644 -1.06 -92.83 2.84
C THR A 644 -2.15 -92.22 3.71
N LEU A 645 -2.27 -90.89 3.76
CA LEU A 645 -3.19 -90.16 4.65
C LEU A 645 -4.61 -90.02 4.10
N LYS A 646 -4.87 -90.43 2.84
CA LYS A 646 -6.17 -90.26 2.14
C LYS A 646 -6.79 -88.87 2.36
N GLN A 647 -5.97 -87.83 2.32
CA GLN A 647 -6.35 -86.43 2.60
C GLN A 647 -5.69 -85.52 1.59
N ASP A 648 -6.48 -84.65 0.97
CA ASP A 648 -6.00 -83.70 -0.04
C ASP A 648 -6.91 -82.45 -0.04
N ALA A 649 -6.41 -81.34 -0.61
CA ALA A 649 -7.23 -80.19 -0.98
C ALA A 649 -8.21 -80.60 -2.09
N CYS A 650 -9.43 -80.07 -2.05
CA CYS A 650 -10.52 -80.57 -2.87
C CYS A 650 -11.15 -79.49 -3.76
N GLN A 651 -12.00 -79.91 -4.70
CA GLN A 651 -12.81 -78.99 -5.50
C GLN A 651 -13.58 -78.02 -4.60
N GLY A 652 -13.47 -76.71 -4.88
CA GLY A 652 -14.04 -75.63 -4.08
C GLY A 652 -13.08 -74.99 -3.07
N ASP A 653 -11.84 -75.48 -2.97
CA ASP A 653 -10.73 -74.82 -2.26
C ASP A 653 -9.80 -74.06 -3.24
N SER A 654 -9.96 -74.25 -4.55
CA SER A 654 -9.17 -73.64 -5.62
C SER A 654 -8.99 -72.13 -5.46
N GLY A 655 -7.76 -71.65 -5.58
CA GLY A 655 -7.41 -70.24 -5.32
C GLY A 655 -7.18 -69.89 -3.85
N GLY A 656 -7.52 -70.76 -2.90
CA GLY A 656 -7.07 -70.64 -1.52
C GLY A 656 -5.54 -70.78 -1.40
N VAL A 657 -5.01 -70.53 -0.20
CA VAL A 657 -3.56 -70.52 0.03
C VAL A 657 -3.09 -71.72 0.87
N PHE A 658 -1.89 -72.20 0.54
CA PHE A 658 -1.10 -73.05 1.42
C PHE A 658 -0.33 -72.14 2.39
N ALA A 659 -0.77 -72.12 3.64
CA ALA A 659 -0.25 -71.23 4.68
C ALA A 659 0.75 -71.98 5.59
N VAL A 660 1.93 -71.40 5.77
CA VAL A 660 2.98 -71.92 6.66
C VAL A 660 3.17 -70.96 7.83
N ARG A 661 3.34 -71.53 9.04
CA ARG A 661 3.75 -70.75 10.21
C ARG A 661 5.28 -70.65 10.23
N ASP A 662 5.81 -69.45 9.98
CA ASP A 662 7.21 -69.11 10.13
C ASP A 662 7.53 -68.86 11.61
N GLU A 663 8.10 -69.87 12.28
CA GLU A 663 8.44 -69.79 13.70
C GLU A 663 9.56 -68.78 14.01
N LYS A 664 10.41 -68.44 13.03
CA LYS A 664 11.52 -67.49 13.23
C LYS A 664 11.01 -66.05 13.39
N ASN A 665 10.00 -65.68 12.61
CA ASN A 665 9.42 -64.34 12.60
C ASN A 665 8.03 -64.26 13.27
N ASP A 666 7.56 -65.38 13.83
CA ASP A 666 6.21 -65.58 14.41
C ASP A 666 5.11 -64.96 13.54
N ARG A 667 5.05 -65.42 12.28
CA ARG A 667 4.06 -64.97 11.30
C ARG A 667 3.58 -66.12 10.41
N TRP A 668 2.39 -65.97 9.84
CA TRP A 668 1.84 -66.87 8.85
C TRP A 668 2.09 -66.31 7.45
N VAL A 669 2.58 -67.17 6.57
CA VAL A 669 3.06 -66.85 5.23
C VAL A 669 2.32 -67.70 4.21
N ALA A 670 1.83 -67.11 3.13
CA ALA A 670 1.26 -67.82 2.00
C ALA A 670 2.42 -68.33 1.12
N THR A 671 2.65 -69.62 1.06
CA THR A 671 3.75 -70.18 0.25
C THR A 671 3.23 -70.79 -1.05
N GLY A 672 1.97 -71.20 -1.09
CA GLY A 672 1.34 -71.68 -2.32
C GLY A 672 -0.06 -71.15 -2.55
N VAL A 673 -0.49 -71.15 -3.81
CA VAL A 673 -1.90 -71.01 -4.20
C VAL A 673 -2.39 -72.35 -4.72
N ILE A 674 -3.55 -72.82 -4.25
CA ILE A 674 -4.15 -74.08 -4.67
C ILE A 674 -4.53 -73.97 -6.15
N SER A 675 -3.84 -74.76 -6.99
CA SER A 675 -3.97 -74.69 -8.45
C SER A 675 -4.79 -75.87 -8.97
N TRP A 676 -4.27 -77.09 -8.96
CA TRP A 676 -4.97 -78.27 -9.48
C TRP A 676 -4.68 -79.54 -8.68
N GLY A 677 -5.47 -80.60 -8.90
CA GLY A 677 -5.32 -81.88 -8.19
C GLY A 677 -6.07 -83.01 -8.88
N ILE A 678 -5.73 -84.26 -8.53
CA ILE A 678 -6.33 -85.46 -9.15
C ILE A 678 -7.11 -86.26 -8.11
N GLY A 679 -8.42 -86.03 -8.08
CA GLY A 679 -9.35 -86.76 -7.22
C GLY A 679 -9.19 -86.39 -5.74
N CYS A 680 -10.29 -85.97 -5.12
CA CYS A 680 -10.33 -85.69 -3.69
C CYS A 680 -9.81 -86.87 -2.85
N SER A 681 -8.96 -86.58 -1.87
CA SER A 681 -8.51 -87.55 -0.85
C SER A 681 -7.68 -88.73 -1.37
N ARG A 682 -7.07 -88.64 -2.56
CA ARG A 682 -6.27 -89.74 -3.15
C ARG A 682 -4.99 -89.27 -3.85
N GLY A 683 -4.12 -88.52 -3.18
CA GLY A 683 -2.78 -88.25 -3.74
C GLY A 683 -2.11 -86.99 -3.21
N TYR A 684 -1.59 -86.20 -4.15
CA TYR A 684 -0.92 -84.93 -3.93
C TYR A 684 -1.73 -83.81 -4.59
N GLY A 685 -1.87 -82.69 -3.88
CA GLY A 685 -2.33 -81.43 -4.44
C GLY A 685 -1.16 -80.65 -5.04
N PHE A 686 -1.43 -79.87 -6.09
CA PHE A 686 -0.44 -79.04 -6.78
C PHE A 686 -0.74 -77.57 -6.55
N TYR A 687 0.33 -76.83 -6.25
CA TYR A 687 0.25 -75.45 -5.80
C TYR A 687 1.20 -74.57 -6.60
N THR A 688 0.73 -73.39 -7.01
CA THR A 688 1.59 -72.35 -7.59
C THR A 688 2.56 -71.85 -6.51
N LYS A 689 3.87 -71.89 -6.78
CA LYS A 689 4.93 -71.51 -5.84
C LYS A 689 5.02 -69.99 -5.72
N LEU A 690 4.46 -69.42 -4.64
CA LEU A 690 4.26 -67.98 -4.54
C LEU A 690 5.54 -67.16 -4.54
N LEU A 691 6.63 -67.71 -4.01
CA LEU A 691 7.93 -67.02 -3.95
C LEU A 691 8.40 -66.55 -5.33
N ASN A 692 8.14 -67.32 -6.38
CA ASN A 692 8.54 -67.00 -7.75
C ASN A 692 7.73 -65.84 -8.35
N TYR A 693 6.61 -65.45 -7.72
CA TYR A 693 5.69 -64.42 -8.20
C TYR A 693 5.60 -63.21 -7.26
N VAL A 694 6.34 -63.16 -6.15
CA VAL A 694 6.28 -62.07 -5.16
C VAL A 694 6.58 -60.71 -5.79
N ASP A 695 7.54 -60.64 -6.71
CA ASP A 695 7.90 -59.38 -7.37
C ASP A 695 6.78 -58.88 -8.28
N TRP A 696 6.10 -59.80 -9.00
CA TRP A 696 4.89 -59.45 -9.76
C TRP A 696 3.77 -58.97 -8.82
N ILE A 697 3.52 -59.67 -7.71
CA ILE A 697 2.50 -59.28 -6.74
C ILE A 697 2.77 -57.88 -6.20
N LYS A 698 4.00 -57.59 -5.77
CA LYS A 698 4.38 -56.26 -5.26
C LYS A 698 4.22 -55.19 -6.32
N LYS A 699 4.65 -55.46 -7.56
CA LYS A 699 4.49 -54.53 -8.67
C LYS A 699 3.02 -54.16 -8.90
N GLU A 700 2.14 -55.15 -8.97
CA GLU A 700 0.70 -54.92 -9.15
C GLU A 700 0.08 -54.13 -7.98
N MET A 701 0.57 -54.38 -6.75
CA MET A 701 0.11 -53.67 -5.54
C MET A 701 0.66 -52.24 -5.40
N GLU A 702 1.76 -51.90 -6.09
CA GLU A 702 2.43 -50.59 -6.02
C GLU A 702 2.05 -49.63 -7.16
N GLU A 703 1.44 -50.10 -8.25
CA GLU A 703 1.19 -49.30 -9.46
C GLU A 703 0.24 -48.09 -9.30
N GLU A 704 -0.30 -47.79 -8.10
CA GLU A 704 -1.11 -46.58 -7.84
C GLU A 704 -0.97 -45.99 -6.40
N ASP A 705 0.23 -45.78 -5.85
CA ASP A 705 0.42 -45.11 -4.53
C ASP A 705 1.11 -43.72 -4.58
#